data_AF-A0A1L8RHE0-F1
#
_entry.id   AF-A0A1L8RHE0-F1
#
_cell.length_a   1.000
_cell.length_b   1.000
_cell.length_c   1.000
_cell.angle_alpha   90.00
_cell.angle_beta   90.00
_cell.angle_gamma   90.00
#
_symmetry.space_group_name_H-M   'P 1'
#
loop_
_entity.id
_entity.type
_entity.pdbx_description
1 polymer ?
#
loop_
_entity_poly.entity_id
_entity_poly.type
_entity_poly.pdbx_seq_one_letter_code
_entity_poly.pdbx_strand_id
1 'polypeptide(L)'
;MKDEKCKYLRGGEMRKLKYPYFLNMERLIELADSINLETDYNLIDILEFHNILKFFINKNYPQELSEQQVKDAKAKICQIVPPFFKNETKEDIINDFKYILDPKNIESLEEIDKKIKGGSLNHDSEKNYILQYREDYLECFEKYNLAERLDEDSLGEVFQDIELPIHILLETNYFIKNYPQLMEKLFLKNPNNIELLLNNYTSDFTGNKRKYYIPENITKGEMYQLCLDYIDNDFSNGNYPKLIEQGIQGIKELNIDGKLKLKAKKKNEEIEKKLFYSEDGTFINSGFSQKIVVHTQKKDYDNEISKVKSLIETDWLIENNEPETLLNYLMHLEGFFTSNWISNLCSFPNYEASVLERFLGVKSQKHYETSYSFSIKNSLLLLSFQAFENFLKKELNTRIEDLINYFFTKYSEENFQVNWLSLDFTKQDEKINIQTKNLFTVEEHIRKQWNLLVEEKEVDKDLFMLENTPRINALKSFLDKKYIYANQHNSDIQTILNLLFSDQSGITYINESLSEENFVMLMLKNRINKSDIINFHHQDIDLLIDKDVISIDENGFLSVTTKQLARVAILSNIYKFGVIHYYHALDNSMILKIQQSEINEMITEDILTFENTLLSKPEADFFNYILNNSEYDNALGLRNEYLHGSVVDDNYRDYLYSLIILVVYVIKINDELTLNEEIQETNDEHTVNKDYRKKKKFKEFQEKNVEKSL
;
A
#
# COMPACT_ATOMS: atom_id res chain seq x y z
N MET A 1 45.26 -30.88 5.30
CA MET A 1 44.28 -31.87 4.80
C MET A 1 43.19 -31.99 5.84
N LYS A 2 41.91 -31.70 5.64
CA LYS A 2 41.13 -31.19 4.52
C LYS A 2 39.94 -30.47 5.18
N ASP A 3 39.85 -29.15 5.02
CA ASP A 3 38.61 -28.38 5.18
C ASP A 3 37.56 -28.71 4.09
N GLU A 4 37.78 -29.78 3.32
CA GLU A 4 36.87 -30.23 2.25
C GLU A 4 35.63 -30.97 2.76
N LYS A 5 35.54 -31.36 4.05
CA LYS A 5 34.38 -32.13 4.55
C LYS A 5 33.12 -31.29 4.85
N CYS A 6 33.21 -29.95 4.85
CA CYS A 6 32.10 -29.04 5.14
C CYS A 6 31.72 -28.13 3.94
N LYS A 7 31.93 -28.59 2.70
CA LYS A 7 31.56 -27.82 1.48
C LYS A 7 30.05 -27.83 1.17
N TYR A 8 29.24 -28.66 1.84
CA TYR A 8 27.86 -28.98 1.48
C TYR A 8 26.80 -27.90 1.82
N LEU A 9 27.20 -26.75 2.35
CA LEU A 9 26.28 -25.67 2.76
C LEU A 9 26.59 -24.32 2.07
N ARG A 10 27.54 -24.29 1.13
CA ARG A 10 27.87 -23.08 0.35
C ARG A 10 27.23 -23.17 -1.03
N GLY A 11 25.93 -22.87 -1.14
CA GLY A 11 25.26 -22.84 -2.44
C GLY A 11 23.74 -22.87 -2.36
N GLY A 12 23.13 -21.89 -1.70
CA GLY A 12 21.69 -21.67 -1.73
C GLY A 12 21.38 -20.28 -1.19
N GLU A 13 20.57 -19.50 -1.90
CA GLU A 13 20.05 -18.23 -1.38
C GLU A 13 19.32 -18.48 -0.06
N MET A 14 19.63 -17.67 0.96
CA MET A 14 19.11 -17.80 2.32
C MET A 14 17.57 -17.75 2.35
N ARG A 15 16.93 -18.85 2.78
CA ARG A 15 15.62 -18.76 3.43
C ARG A 15 15.83 -18.22 4.84
N LYS A 16 15.09 -17.18 5.24
CA LYS A 16 15.06 -16.66 6.61
C LYS A 16 14.95 -17.84 7.59
N LEU A 17 15.82 -17.88 8.61
CA LEU A 17 15.68 -18.81 9.74
C LEU A 17 14.28 -18.63 10.34
N LYS A 18 13.36 -19.55 10.05
CA LYS A 18 12.05 -19.65 10.69
C LYS A 18 12.15 -20.78 11.73
N TYR A 19 11.37 -20.68 12.81
CA TYR A 19 11.09 -21.70 13.87
C TYR A 19 11.70 -21.46 15.27
N PRO A 20 10.99 -21.90 16.33
CA PRO A 20 10.84 -21.23 17.63
C PRO A 20 11.83 -21.68 18.71
N TYR A 21 12.89 -22.40 18.33
CA TYR A 21 13.96 -22.80 19.26
C TYR A 21 14.82 -21.64 19.76
N PHE A 22 14.56 -20.42 19.29
CA PHE A 22 15.09 -19.18 19.90
C PHE A 22 14.85 -19.10 21.42
N LEU A 23 13.89 -19.84 21.97
CA LEU A 23 13.51 -19.76 23.38
C LEU A 23 14.18 -20.80 24.31
N ASN A 24 14.94 -21.78 23.79
CA ASN A 24 15.58 -22.78 24.66
C ASN A 24 17.08 -22.94 24.38
N MET A 25 17.84 -21.88 24.67
CA MET A 25 19.30 -21.85 24.58
C MET A 25 19.97 -22.96 25.42
N GLU A 26 19.33 -23.41 26.49
CA GLU A 26 19.80 -24.52 27.33
C GLU A 26 19.79 -25.86 26.56
N ARG A 27 18.74 -26.12 25.77
CA ARG A 27 18.63 -27.33 24.94
C ARG A 27 19.73 -27.39 23.87
N LEU A 28 20.10 -26.25 23.29
CA LEU A 28 21.18 -26.19 22.30
C LEU A 28 22.53 -26.56 22.92
N ILE A 29 22.80 -26.10 24.15
CA ILE A 29 24.01 -26.44 24.91
C ILE A 29 23.99 -27.93 25.28
N GLU A 30 22.87 -28.44 25.81
CA GLU A 30 22.70 -29.86 26.17
C GLU A 30 22.96 -30.79 24.98
N LEU A 31 22.39 -30.47 23.81
CA LEU A 31 22.58 -31.27 22.60
C LEU A 31 24.02 -31.17 22.08
N ALA A 32 24.66 -30.01 22.14
CA ALA A 32 26.05 -29.85 21.70
C ALA A 32 27.02 -30.75 22.51
N ASP A 33 26.77 -30.91 23.80
CA ASP A 33 27.62 -31.72 24.70
C ASP A 33 27.27 -33.22 24.66
N SER A 34 26.02 -33.60 24.33
CA SER A 34 25.53 -34.98 24.39
C SER A 34 25.66 -35.80 23.10
N ILE A 35 26.13 -35.21 21.98
CA ILE A 35 26.30 -35.95 20.71
C ILE A 35 27.35 -37.07 20.84
N ASN A 36 26.94 -38.30 20.52
CA ASN A 36 27.75 -39.51 20.56
C ASN A 36 27.66 -40.28 19.22
N LEU A 37 28.79 -40.67 18.65
CA LEU A 37 28.85 -41.36 17.34
C LEU A 37 28.39 -42.82 17.40
N GLU A 38 28.28 -43.41 18.60
CA GLU A 38 27.90 -44.82 18.79
C GLU A 38 26.41 -45.01 19.08
N THR A 39 25.64 -43.93 19.18
CA THR A 39 24.19 -43.97 19.45
C THR A 39 23.40 -44.03 18.15
N ASP A 40 22.38 -44.91 18.11
CA ASP A 40 21.37 -44.90 17.04
C ASP A 40 20.34 -43.81 17.32
N TYR A 41 20.26 -42.83 16.43
CA TYR A 41 19.40 -41.66 16.55
C TYR A 41 18.11 -41.83 15.74
N ASN A 42 16.98 -41.36 16.28
CA ASN A 42 15.73 -41.34 15.55
C ASN A 42 15.67 -40.12 14.59
N LEU A 43 14.66 -40.08 13.72
CA LEU A 43 14.53 -39.01 12.72
C LEU A 43 14.47 -37.60 13.33
N ILE A 44 13.81 -37.42 14.48
CA ILE A 44 13.72 -36.10 15.14
C ILE A 44 15.09 -35.66 15.65
N ASP A 45 15.85 -36.57 16.27
CA ASP A 45 17.23 -36.27 16.72
C ASP A 45 18.11 -35.84 15.52
N ILE A 46 17.95 -36.50 14.38
CA ILE A 46 18.69 -36.17 13.15
C ILE A 46 18.32 -34.79 12.62
N LEU A 47 17.04 -34.41 12.66
CA LEU A 47 16.57 -33.09 12.23
C LEU A 47 16.98 -31.99 13.22
N GLU A 48 16.98 -32.26 14.52
CA GLU A 48 17.55 -31.38 15.56
C GLU A 48 19.04 -31.11 15.29
N PHE A 49 19.81 -32.15 14.99
CA PHE A 49 21.22 -32.00 14.65
C PHE A 49 21.45 -31.21 13.36
N HIS A 50 20.63 -31.43 12.33
CA HIS A 50 20.68 -30.62 11.10
C HIS A 50 20.40 -29.14 11.38
N ASN A 51 19.45 -28.83 12.25
CA ASN A 51 19.15 -27.45 12.65
C ASN A 51 20.30 -26.82 13.45
N ILE A 52 20.87 -27.53 14.42
CA ILE A 52 22.04 -27.07 15.18
C ILE A 52 23.21 -26.72 14.25
N LEU A 53 23.46 -27.52 13.20
CA LEU A 53 24.48 -27.20 12.21
C LEU A 53 24.24 -25.85 11.53
N LYS A 54 22.99 -25.48 11.22
CA LYS A 54 22.65 -24.17 10.65
C LYS A 54 23.07 -23.04 11.60
N PHE A 55 22.77 -23.16 12.89
CA PHE A 55 23.15 -22.17 13.92
C PHE A 55 24.67 -22.02 14.06
N PHE A 56 25.40 -23.14 14.16
CA PHE A 56 26.86 -23.13 14.28
C PHE A 56 27.56 -22.52 13.07
N ILE A 57 27.00 -22.70 11.87
CA ILE A 57 27.57 -22.13 10.64
C ILE A 57 27.34 -20.63 10.56
N ASN A 58 26.20 -20.16 11.04
CA ASN A 58 25.83 -18.75 11.01
C ASN A 58 26.36 -17.94 12.21
N LYS A 59 27.10 -18.58 13.13
CA LYS A 59 27.61 -17.97 14.38
C LYS A 59 26.51 -17.37 15.29
N ASN A 60 25.30 -17.91 15.20
CA ASN A 60 24.16 -17.50 16.01
C ASN A 60 23.99 -18.48 17.18
N TYR A 61 24.90 -18.43 18.16
CA TYR A 61 24.86 -19.28 19.34
C TYR A 61 25.29 -18.52 20.62
N PRO A 62 24.86 -18.97 21.82
CA PRO A 62 25.17 -18.31 23.09
C PRO A 62 26.67 -18.14 23.35
N GLN A 63 27.06 -17.12 24.13
CA GLN A 63 28.47 -16.90 24.52
C GLN A 63 29.00 -18.02 25.43
N GLU A 64 28.10 -18.77 26.05
CA GLU A 64 28.35 -19.91 26.93
C GLU A 64 28.96 -21.12 26.19
N LEU A 65 28.80 -21.21 24.87
CA LEU A 65 29.42 -22.25 24.05
C LEU A 65 30.82 -21.83 23.58
N SER A 66 31.84 -22.59 23.98
CA SER A 66 33.21 -22.34 23.50
C SER A 66 33.36 -22.67 22.01
N GLU A 67 34.25 -21.96 21.31
CA GLU A 67 34.55 -22.25 19.89
C GLU A 67 35.00 -23.71 19.66
N GLN A 68 35.66 -24.31 20.65
CA GLN A 68 36.09 -25.70 20.59
C GLN A 68 34.91 -26.68 20.70
N GLN A 69 33.96 -26.46 21.61
CA GLN A 69 32.73 -27.25 21.71
C GLN A 69 31.92 -27.19 20.41
N VAL A 70 31.75 -25.99 19.84
CA VAL A 70 31.04 -25.82 18.56
C VAL A 70 31.74 -26.59 17.43
N LYS A 71 33.08 -26.53 17.38
CA LYS A 71 33.87 -27.23 16.36
C LYS A 71 33.74 -28.75 16.49
N ASP A 72 33.79 -29.28 17.71
CA ASP A 72 33.69 -30.72 17.97
C ASP A 72 32.28 -31.25 17.71
N ALA A 73 31.24 -30.55 18.19
CA ALA A 73 29.85 -30.89 17.92
C ALA A 73 29.56 -30.89 16.40
N LYS A 74 30.00 -29.85 15.68
CA LYS A 74 29.88 -29.77 14.22
C LYS A 74 30.55 -30.96 13.52
N ALA A 75 31.76 -31.34 13.94
CA ALA A 75 32.49 -32.47 13.37
C ALA A 75 31.78 -33.81 13.59
N LYS A 76 31.15 -34.00 14.76
CA LYS A 76 30.35 -35.19 15.06
C LYS A 76 29.05 -35.22 14.25
N ILE A 77 28.30 -34.13 14.21
CA ILE A 77 27.03 -34.07 13.46
C ILE A 77 27.25 -34.35 11.97
N CYS A 78 28.33 -33.80 11.38
CA CYS A 78 28.68 -34.08 9.97
C CYS A 78 29.03 -35.56 9.70
N GLN A 79 29.24 -36.38 10.72
CA GLN A 79 29.43 -37.83 10.59
C GLN A 79 28.14 -38.62 10.83
N ILE A 80 27.11 -38.01 11.41
CA ILE A 80 25.83 -38.67 11.74
C ILE A 80 24.77 -38.39 10.68
N VAL A 81 24.49 -37.11 10.40
CA VAL A 81 23.33 -36.70 9.57
C VAL A 81 23.46 -37.19 8.11
N PRO A 82 24.60 -37.03 7.41
CA PRO A 82 24.66 -37.46 6.02
C PRO A 82 24.54 -38.98 5.82
N PRO A 83 25.18 -39.86 6.63
CA PRO A 83 24.97 -41.30 6.52
C PRO A 83 23.54 -41.76 6.77
N PHE A 84 22.83 -41.13 7.71
CA PHE A 84 21.42 -41.45 8.00
C PHE A 84 20.57 -41.39 6.73
N PHE A 85 20.45 -40.21 6.12
CA PHE A 85 19.66 -40.02 4.90
C PHE A 85 20.22 -40.80 3.69
N LYS A 86 21.55 -40.98 3.61
CA LYS A 86 22.14 -41.78 2.52
C LYS A 86 21.84 -43.26 2.61
N ASN A 87 21.50 -43.79 3.78
CA ASN A 87 21.21 -45.21 3.97
C ASN A 87 19.71 -45.52 3.98
N GLU A 88 18.84 -44.51 4.02
CA GLU A 88 17.38 -44.69 3.96
C GLU A 88 16.94 -45.47 2.72
N THR A 89 16.12 -46.49 2.96
CA THR A 89 15.43 -47.24 1.92
C THR A 89 14.15 -46.53 1.48
N LYS A 90 13.54 -47.03 0.40
CA LYS A 90 12.21 -46.55 -0.05
C LYS A 90 11.16 -46.66 1.06
N GLU A 91 11.19 -47.72 1.86
CA GLU A 91 10.23 -47.95 2.93
C GLU A 91 10.46 -46.99 4.10
N ASP A 92 11.73 -46.72 4.45
CA ASP A 92 12.08 -45.72 5.48
C ASP A 92 11.55 -44.33 5.10
N ILE A 93 11.81 -43.88 3.86
CA ILE A 93 11.34 -42.60 3.34
C ILE A 93 9.80 -42.49 3.43
N ILE A 94 9.08 -43.56 3.04
CA ILE A 94 7.61 -43.57 3.11
C ILE A 94 7.12 -43.47 4.56
N ASN A 95 7.77 -44.19 5.48
CA ASN A 95 7.44 -44.15 6.90
C ASN A 95 7.72 -42.76 7.49
N ASP A 96 8.82 -42.12 7.10
CA ASP A 96 9.17 -40.77 7.53
C ASP A 96 8.15 -39.73 7.04
N PHE A 97 7.71 -39.83 5.77
CA PHE A 97 6.63 -39.00 5.24
C PHE A 97 5.35 -39.16 6.07
N LYS A 98 4.94 -40.40 6.37
CA LYS A 98 3.75 -40.66 7.21
C LYS A 98 3.94 -40.16 8.64
N TYR A 99 5.13 -40.29 9.20
CA TYR A 99 5.43 -39.86 10.56
C TYR A 99 5.42 -38.33 10.69
N ILE A 100 6.10 -37.62 9.78
CA ILE A 100 6.29 -36.17 9.87
C ILE A 100 5.12 -35.37 9.26
N LEU A 101 4.54 -35.84 8.16
CA LEU A 101 3.57 -35.07 7.38
C LEU A 101 2.10 -35.43 7.61
N ASP A 102 1.78 -36.56 8.25
CA ASP A 102 0.38 -36.94 8.51
C ASP A 102 -0.25 -36.03 9.59
N PRO A 103 -1.33 -35.29 9.28
CA PRO A 103 -2.07 -34.49 10.25
C PRO A 103 -2.70 -35.32 11.38
N LYS A 104 -2.93 -36.63 11.19
CA LYS A 104 -3.47 -37.53 12.22
C LYS A 104 -2.49 -37.81 13.35
N ASN A 105 -1.21 -37.52 13.15
CA ASN A 105 -0.20 -37.59 14.22
C ASN A 105 -0.30 -36.40 15.20
N ILE A 106 -1.28 -35.51 15.01
CA ILE A 106 -1.59 -34.36 15.87
C ILE A 106 -2.69 -34.74 16.88
N GLU A 107 -2.62 -34.23 18.11
CA GLU A 107 -3.73 -34.32 19.06
C GLU A 107 -4.88 -33.39 18.65
N SER A 108 -6.13 -33.85 18.71
CA SER A 108 -7.27 -33.03 18.28
C SER A 108 -7.46 -31.80 19.18
N LEU A 109 -7.98 -30.70 18.62
CA LEU A 109 -8.27 -29.47 19.39
C LEU A 109 -9.21 -29.73 20.58
N GLU A 110 -10.13 -30.69 20.47
CA GLU A 110 -11.01 -31.11 21.57
C GLU A 110 -10.27 -31.84 22.70
N GLU A 111 -9.23 -32.62 22.39
CA GLU A 111 -8.38 -33.28 23.37
C GLU A 111 -7.47 -32.29 24.08
N ILE A 112 -6.96 -31.29 23.35
CA ILE A 112 -6.20 -30.17 23.90
C ILE A 112 -7.11 -29.40 24.87
N ASP A 113 -8.31 -28.98 24.44
CA ASP A 113 -9.29 -28.25 25.27
C ASP A 113 -9.71 -29.03 26.54
N LYS A 114 -9.90 -30.36 26.43
CA LYS A 114 -10.13 -31.22 27.60
C LYS A 114 -8.94 -31.24 28.57
N LYS A 115 -7.70 -31.26 28.06
CA LYS A 115 -6.49 -31.22 28.91
C LYS A 115 -6.26 -29.85 29.55
N ILE A 116 -6.62 -28.76 28.85
CA ILE A 116 -6.62 -27.39 29.41
C ILE A 116 -7.61 -27.32 30.58
N LYS A 117 -8.85 -27.77 30.35
CA LYS A 117 -9.91 -27.78 31.37
C LYS A 117 -9.65 -28.75 32.52
N GLY A 118 -8.87 -29.80 32.28
CA GLY A 118 -8.43 -30.78 33.28
C GLY A 118 -7.18 -30.40 34.08
N GLY A 119 -6.56 -29.24 33.82
CA GLY A 119 -5.37 -28.77 34.54
C GLY A 119 -4.10 -29.59 34.29
N SER A 120 -4.02 -30.33 33.18
CA SER A 120 -2.93 -31.27 32.86
C SER A 120 -2.11 -30.87 31.63
N LEU A 121 -2.05 -29.58 31.30
CA LEU A 121 -1.09 -29.10 30.29
C LEU A 121 0.27 -28.89 30.95
N ASN A 122 1.12 -29.93 30.92
CA ASN A 122 2.53 -29.68 30.71
C ASN A 122 2.69 -29.32 29.23
N HIS A 123 3.53 -28.34 28.92
CA HIS A 123 3.69 -27.76 27.57
C HIS A 123 4.30 -28.74 26.54
N ASP A 124 4.53 -30.01 26.92
CA ASP A 124 5.22 -31.05 26.18
C ASP A 124 4.26 -32.15 25.69
N SER A 125 3.37 -31.85 24.73
CA SER A 125 2.82 -32.92 23.91
C SER A 125 3.78 -33.19 22.74
N GLU A 126 4.48 -34.33 22.76
CA GLU A 126 5.39 -34.80 21.69
C GLU A 126 4.78 -34.66 20.28
N LYS A 127 3.46 -34.72 20.16
CA LYS A 127 2.71 -34.61 18.89
C LYS A 127 2.70 -33.22 18.26
N ASN A 128 2.75 -32.14 19.05
CA ASN A 128 2.90 -30.77 18.50
C ASN A 128 4.35 -30.45 18.10
N TYR A 129 5.31 -31.24 18.58
CA TYR A 129 6.74 -31.09 18.31
C TYR A 129 7.10 -31.55 16.88
N ILE A 130 6.54 -32.66 16.43
CA ILE A 130 6.85 -33.30 15.13
C ILE A 130 6.54 -32.36 13.94
N LEU A 131 5.46 -31.58 14.02
CA LEU A 131 5.07 -30.66 12.94
C LEU A 131 6.08 -29.53 12.69
N GLN A 132 6.85 -29.16 13.72
CA GLN A 132 7.82 -28.08 13.61
C GLN A 132 9.01 -28.50 12.73
N TYR A 133 9.25 -29.80 12.58
CA TYR A 133 10.33 -30.36 11.76
C TYR A 133 9.93 -30.68 10.32
N ARG A 134 8.68 -30.37 9.91
CA ARG A 134 8.21 -30.66 8.55
C ARG A 134 9.06 -29.98 7.49
N GLU A 135 9.31 -28.69 7.67
CA GLU A 135 10.15 -27.92 6.73
C GLU A 135 11.60 -28.43 6.74
N ASP A 136 12.12 -28.81 7.90
CA ASP A 136 13.48 -29.34 8.05
C ASP A 136 13.65 -30.70 7.37
N TYR A 137 12.64 -31.57 7.48
CA TYR A 137 12.64 -32.85 6.78
C TYR A 137 12.61 -32.64 5.27
N LEU A 138 11.75 -31.76 4.75
CA LEU A 138 11.69 -31.48 3.31
C LEU A 138 12.99 -30.85 2.80
N GLU A 139 13.64 -30.01 3.61
CA GLU A 139 14.98 -29.48 3.30
C GLU A 139 16.03 -30.60 3.23
N CYS A 140 16.02 -31.55 4.17
CA CYS A 140 16.91 -32.71 4.15
C CYS A 140 16.62 -33.62 2.96
N PHE A 141 15.34 -33.85 2.65
CA PHE A 141 14.89 -34.65 1.51
C PHE A 141 15.45 -34.13 0.19
N GLU A 142 15.38 -32.81 -0.02
CA GLU A 142 15.98 -32.12 -1.17
C GLU A 142 17.52 -32.20 -1.12
N LYS A 143 18.13 -31.85 0.02
CA LYS A 143 19.59 -31.78 0.20
C LYS A 143 20.30 -33.11 -0.05
N TYR A 144 19.68 -34.22 0.33
CA TYR A 144 20.23 -35.58 0.16
C TYR A 144 19.71 -36.31 -1.07
N ASN A 145 18.94 -35.61 -1.92
CA ASN A 145 18.42 -36.11 -3.19
C ASN A 145 17.62 -37.42 -3.06
N LEU A 146 16.80 -37.53 -2.01
CA LEU A 146 16.07 -38.76 -1.69
C LEU A 146 15.02 -39.13 -2.75
N ALA A 147 14.72 -38.21 -3.67
CA ALA A 147 13.77 -38.44 -4.76
C ALA A 147 14.23 -39.52 -5.74
N GLU A 148 15.53 -39.81 -5.84
CA GLU A 148 16.04 -40.89 -6.71
C GLU A 148 15.58 -42.30 -6.28
N ARG A 149 15.06 -42.45 -5.05
CA ARG A 149 14.69 -43.74 -4.45
C ARG A 149 13.19 -44.00 -4.41
N LEU A 150 12.39 -43.03 -4.83
CA LEU A 150 10.95 -43.08 -4.73
C LEU A 150 10.33 -42.69 -6.07
N ASP A 151 9.41 -43.49 -6.57
CA ASP A 151 8.65 -43.20 -7.79
C ASP A 151 7.38 -42.38 -7.49
N GLU A 152 6.84 -41.74 -8.53
CA GLU A 152 5.65 -40.88 -8.44
C GLU A 152 4.41 -41.61 -7.91
N ASP A 153 4.21 -42.87 -8.32
CA ASP A 153 3.04 -43.66 -7.92
C ASP A 153 3.08 -43.92 -6.40
N SER A 154 4.23 -44.37 -5.90
CA SER A 154 4.43 -44.67 -4.48
C SER A 154 4.28 -43.43 -3.60
N LEU A 155 4.82 -42.29 -4.03
CA LEU A 155 4.66 -41.04 -3.30
C LEU A 155 3.21 -40.53 -3.37
N GLY A 156 2.54 -40.74 -4.51
CA GLY A 156 1.14 -40.39 -4.70
C GLY A 156 0.19 -41.14 -3.79
N GLU A 157 0.41 -42.44 -3.57
CA GLU A 157 -0.34 -43.23 -2.59
C GLU A 157 -0.19 -42.66 -1.17
N VAL A 158 1.04 -42.33 -0.76
CA VAL A 158 1.32 -41.74 0.56
C VAL A 158 0.58 -40.42 0.74
N PHE A 159 0.65 -39.52 -0.24
CA PHE A 159 -0.01 -38.21 -0.15
C PHE A 159 -1.54 -38.30 -0.18
N GLN A 160 -2.09 -39.31 -0.86
CA GLN A 160 -3.52 -39.58 -0.83
C GLN A 160 -3.98 -40.10 0.54
N ASP A 161 -3.19 -40.97 1.18
CA ASP A 161 -3.49 -41.54 2.50
C ASP A 161 -3.51 -40.49 3.63
N ILE A 162 -2.56 -39.55 3.59
CA ILE A 162 -2.35 -38.55 4.66
C ILE A 162 -3.08 -37.22 4.40
N GLU A 163 -3.72 -37.06 3.25
CA GLU A 163 -4.41 -35.81 2.84
C GLU A 163 -3.51 -34.56 2.94
N LEU A 164 -2.26 -34.67 2.51
CA LEU A 164 -1.27 -33.59 2.66
C LEU A 164 -1.69 -32.34 1.87
N PRO A 165 -1.76 -31.16 2.52
CA PRO A 165 -1.95 -29.91 1.79
C PRO A 165 -0.77 -29.63 0.84
N ILE A 166 -1.06 -29.47 -0.46
CA ILE A 166 -0.03 -29.33 -1.49
C ILE A 166 0.89 -28.12 -1.28
N HIS A 167 0.41 -27.05 -0.64
CA HIS A 167 1.18 -25.82 -0.44
C HIS A 167 2.54 -26.06 0.23
N ILE A 168 2.62 -27.08 1.11
CA ILE A 168 3.86 -27.50 1.80
C ILE A 168 4.93 -27.93 0.79
N LEU A 169 4.52 -28.60 -0.29
CA LEU A 169 5.41 -29.11 -1.34
C LEU A 169 5.77 -28.05 -2.38
N LEU A 170 4.95 -27.00 -2.51
CA LEU A 170 5.14 -25.93 -3.50
C LEU A 170 6.12 -24.85 -3.01
N GLU A 171 6.68 -24.96 -1.81
CA GLU A 171 7.66 -23.97 -1.32
C GLU A 171 9.04 -24.13 -1.96
N THR A 172 9.32 -25.29 -2.56
CA THR A 172 10.53 -25.58 -3.33
C THR A 172 10.15 -25.99 -4.76
N ASN A 173 11.05 -25.78 -5.72
CA ASN A 173 10.85 -26.30 -7.08
C ASN A 173 11.28 -27.77 -7.20
N TYR A 174 11.69 -28.41 -6.10
CA TYR A 174 12.31 -29.73 -6.12
C TYR A 174 11.28 -30.83 -6.42
N PHE A 175 10.11 -30.80 -5.79
CA PHE A 175 9.05 -31.77 -6.04
C PHE A 175 8.46 -31.63 -7.46
N ILE A 176 8.34 -30.41 -7.97
CA ILE A 176 7.85 -30.14 -9.33
C ILE A 176 8.79 -30.73 -10.39
N LYS A 177 10.10 -30.62 -10.18
CA LYS A 177 11.10 -31.16 -11.11
C LYS A 177 11.19 -32.69 -11.09
N ASN A 178 11.14 -33.29 -9.90
CA ASN A 178 11.34 -34.72 -9.73
C ASN A 178 10.04 -35.54 -9.89
N TYR A 179 8.88 -34.92 -9.64
CA TYR A 179 7.57 -35.59 -9.67
C TYR A 179 6.50 -34.76 -10.42
N PRO A 180 6.76 -34.35 -11.68
CA PRO A 180 5.89 -33.41 -12.38
C PRO A 180 4.44 -33.88 -12.53
N GLN A 181 4.18 -35.15 -12.84
CA GLN A 181 2.81 -35.62 -13.10
C GLN A 181 2.00 -35.70 -11.79
N LEU A 182 2.63 -36.17 -10.71
CA LEU A 182 2.06 -36.16 -9.37
C LEU A 182 1.71 -34.74 -8.92
N MET A 183 2.65 -33.79 -9.09
CA MET A 183 2.42 -32.39 -8.65
C MET A 183 1.31 -31.71 -9.45
N GLU A 184 1.22 -31.94 -10.76
CA GLU A 184 0.10 -31.50 -11.60
C GLU A 184 -1.22 -32.08 -11.10
N LYS A 185 -1.29 -33.40 -10.91
CA LYS A 185 -2.50 -34.09 -10.44
C LYS A 185 -2.97 -33.57 -9.08
N LEU A 186 -2.06 -33.39 -8.14
CA LEU A 186 -2.37 -32.86 -6.80
C LEU A 186 -2.84 -31.41 -6.86
N PHE A 187 -2.23 -30.59 -7.72
CA PHE A 187 -2.59 -29.18 -7.86
C PHE A 187 -3.99 -29.02 -8.45
N LEU A 188 -4.31 -29.77 -9.50
CA LEU A 188 -5.61 -29.72 -10.17
C LEU A 188 -6.74 -30.40 -9.37
N LYS A 189 -6.42 -31.23 -8.37
CA LYS A 189 -7.41 -31.96 -7.54
C LYS A 189 -8.33 -31.05 -6.73
N ASN A 190 -7.84 -29.89 -6.30
CA ASN A 190 -8.59 -28.95 -5.46
C ASN A 190 -8.61 -27.55 -6.10
N PRO A 191 -9.79 -27.02 -6.48
CA PRO A 191 -9.91 -25.67 -7.02
C PRO A 191 -9.27 -24.57 -6.15
N ASN A 192 -9.28 -24.73 -4.82
CA ASN A 192 -8.70 -23.77 -3.89
C ASN A 192 -7.17 -23.61 -4.06
N ASN A 193 -6.50 -24.55 -4.73
CA ASN A 193 -5.08 -24.42 -5.02
C ASN A 193 -4.77 -23.24 -5.96
N ILE A 194 -5.76 -22.72 -6.70
CA ILE A 194 -5.59 -21.50 -7.49
C ILE A 194 -5.17 -20.31 -6.62
N GLU A 195 -5.59 -20.28 -5.35
CA GLU A 195 -5.20 -19.23 -4.39
C GLU A 195 -3.67 -19.18 -4.22
N LEU A 196 -2.98 -20.32 -4.29
CA LEU A 196 -1.52 -20.40 -4.19
C LEU A 196 -0.83 -19.72 -5.38
N LEU A 197 -1.37 -19.91 -6.60
CA LEU A 197 -0.93 -19.21 -7.80
C LEU A 197 -1.18 -17.70 -7.67
N LEU A 198 -2.43 -17.31 -7.35
CA LEU A 198 -2.82 -15.91 -7.28
C LEU A 198 -2.05 -15.18 -6.18
N ASN A 199 -1.79 -15.85 -5.05
CA ASN A 199 -0.99 -15.32 -3.98
C ASN A 199 0.42 -14.94 -4.47
N ASN A 200 1.04 -15.60 -5.45
CA ASN A 200 2.34 -15.12 -5.97
C ASN A 200 2.31 -13.71 -6.56
N TYR A 201 1.13 -13.23 -6.98
CA TYR A 201 0.94 -11.93 -7.63
C TYR A 201 0.32 -10.86 -6.71
N THR A 202 0.15 -11.15 -5.43
CA THR A 202 -0.36 -10.20 -4.42
C THR A 202 0.77 -9.39 -3.77
N SER A 203 0.45 -8.34 -3.03
CA SER A 203 1.43 -7.61 -2.23
C SER A 203 1.89 -8.41 -1.00
N ASP A 204 3.16 -8.29 -0.60
CA ASP A 204 3.68 -8.87 0.65
C ASP A 204 3.72 -7.80 1.75
N PHE A 205 2.58 -7.64 2.42
CA PHE A 205 2.45 -6.62 3.46
C PHE A 205 3.20 -6.93 4.76
N THR A 206 3.48 -8.22 5.03
CA THR A 206 4.11 -8.66 6.29
C THR A 206 5.61 -8.94 6.14
N GLY A 207 6.14 -8.88 4.91
CA GLY A 207 7.52 -9.27 4.58
C GLY A 207 7.80 -10.76 4.81
N ASN A 208 6.75 -11.57 5.04
CA ASN A 208 6.82 -12.97 5.41
C ASN A 208 6.08 -13.89 4.42
N LYS A 209 5.57 -13.32 3.33
CA LYS A 209 4.84 -14.06 2.33
C LYS A 209 5.69 -15.16 1.70
N ARG A 210 5.08 -16.33 1.58
CA ARG A 210 5.68 -17.48 0.92
C ARG A 210 5.40 -17.40 -0.58
N LYS A 211 6.45 -17.55 -1.38
CA LYS A 211 6.34 -17.74 -2.82
C LYS A 211 6.17 -19.23 -3.09
N TYR A 212 5.15 -19.57 -3.86
CA TYR A 212 4.88 -20.94 -4.27
C TYR A 212 5.38 -21.17 -5.71
N TYR A 213 6.02 -22.30 -5.95
CA TYR A 213 6.33 -22.77 -7.30
C TYR A 213 5.10 -23.47 -7.87
N ILE A 214 4.77 -23.21 -9.13
CA ILE A 214 3.57 -23.76 -9.77
C ILE A 214 4.04 -24.79 -10.82
N PRO A 215 3.41 -25.98 -10.91
CA PRO A 215 3.83 -27.02 -11.85
C PRO A 215 3.83 -26.52 -13.31
N GLU A 216 4.96 -26.62 -14.00
CA GLU A 216 5.16 -26.08 -15.35
C GLU A 216 4.46 -26.88 -16.44
N ASN A 217 4.08 -28.14 -16.15
CA ASN A 217 3.34 -29.03 -17.03
C ASN A 217 1.84 -28.76 -17.07
N ILE A 218 1.28 -27.94 -16.16
CA ILE A 218 -0.12 -27.52 -16.24
C ILE A 218 -0.29 -26.55 -17.41
N THR A 219 -1.19 -26.89 -18.34
CA THR A 219 -1.50 -26.01 -19.46
C THR A 219 -2.33 -24.81 -19.03
N LYS A 220 -2.27 -23.73 -19.81
CA LYS A 220 -3.13 -22.55 -19.57
C LYS A 220 -4.62 -22.90 -19.60
N GLY A 221 -5.02 -23.92 -20.37
CA GLY A 221 -6.41 -24.38 -20.46
C GLY A 221 -6.86 -25.07 -19.17
N GLU A 222 -6.03 -25.94 -18.61
CA GLU A 222 -6.29 -26.59 -17.31
C GLU A 222 -6.31 -25.58 -16.17
N MET A 223 -5.36 -24.63 -16.16
CA MET A 223 -5.35 -23.54 -15.17
C MET A 223 -6.60 -22.66 -15.28
N TYR A 224 -7.05 -22.39 -16.50
CA TYR A 224 -8.29 -21.65 -16.75
C TYR A 224 -9.52 -22.40 -16.24
N GLN A 225 -9.60 -23.71 -16.46
CA GLN A 225 -10.69 -24.54 -15.94
C GLN A 225 -10.66 -24.60 -14.41
N LEU A 226 -9.50 -24.79 -13.79
CA LEU A 226 -9.34 -24.78 -12.33
C LEU A 226 -9.85 -23.46 -11.71
N CYS A 227 -9.53 -22.33 -12.36
CA CYS A 227 -10.00 -21.02 -11.94
C CYS A 227 -11.53 -20.87 -12.10
N LEU A 228 -12.12 -21.42 -13.16
CA LEU A 228 -13.58 -21.44 -13.32
C LEU A 228 -14.26 -22.25 -12.22
N ASP A 229 -13.70 -23.42 -11.89
CA ASP A 229 -14.22 -24.31 -10.84
C ASP A 229 -14.09 -23.66 -9.46
N TYR A 230 -13.02 -22.90 -9.24
CA TYR A 230 -12.81 -22.12 -8.03
C TYR A 230 -13.86 -21.02 -7.83
N ILE A 231 -14.20 -20.29 -8.90
CA ILE A 231 -15.22 -19.23 -8.84
C ILE A 231 -16.61 -19.82 -8.54
N ASP A 232 -16.92 -21.00 -9.08
CA ASP A 232 -18.22 -21.65 -8.85
C ASP A 232 -18.33 -22.26 -7.45
N ASN A 233 -17.21 -22.63 -6.83
CA ASN A 233 -17.19 -23.25 -5.52
C ASN A 233 -17.64 -22.27 -4.40
N ASP A 234 -18.65 -22.67 -3.62
CA ASP A 234 -19.20 -21.88 -2.52
C ASP A 234 -18.31 -21.87 -1.27
N PHE A 235 -17.34 -22.78 -1.16
CA PHE A 235 -16.39 -22.82 -0.05
C PHE A 235 -15.08 -22.07 -0.33
N SER A 236 -14.97 -21.41 -1.48
CA SER A 236 -13.81 -20.61 -1.87
C SER A 236 -13.70 -19.31 -1.07
N ASN A 237 -12.47 -18.84 -0.88
CA ASN A 237 -12.23 -17.53 -0.24
C ASN A 237 -12.73 -16.38 -1.13
N GLY A 238 -13.72 -15.63 -0.66
CA GLY A 238 -14.36 -14.54 -1.42
C GLY A 238 -13.44 -13.38 -1.83
N ASN A 239 -12.21 -13.30 -1.29
CA ASN A 239 -11.27 -12.23 -1.65
C ASN A 239 -10.59 -12.42 -3.02
N TYR A 240 -10.31 -13.66 -3.42
CA TYR A 240 -9.63 -13.93 -4.70
C TYR A 240 -10.52 -13.74 -5.94
N PRO A 241 -11.84 -14.04 -5.90
CA PRO A 241 -12.74 -13.63 -6.97
C PRO A 241 -12.68 -12.13 -7.25
N LYS A 242 -12.51 -11.27 -6.24
CA LYS A 242 -12.33 -9.82 -6.47
C LYS A 242 -11.03 -9.49 -7.21
N LEU A 243 -9.95 -10.19 -6.86
CA LEU A 243 -8.67 -10.09 -7.59
C LEU A 243 -8.81 -10.53 -9.05
N ILE A 244 -9.54 -11.61 -9.32
CA ILE A 244 -9.80 -12.11 -10.67
C ILE A 244 -10.68 -11.12 -11.47
N GLU A 245 -11.71 -10.54 -10.86
CA GLU A 245 -12.58 -9.52 -11.47
C GLU A 245 -11.76 -8.32 -11.96
N GLN A 246 -10.89 -7.78 -11.09
CA GLN A 246 -9.99 -6.66 -11.43
C GLN A 246 -9.01 -7.07 -12.54
N GLY A 247 -8.50 -8.30 -12.45
CA GLY A 247 -7.44 -8.81 -13.29
C GLY A 247 -6.08 -8.61 -12.64
N ILE A 248 -5.07 -9.28 -13.19
CA ILE A 248 -3.71 -9.27 -12.63
C ILE A 248 -2.76 -9.10 -13.80
N GLN A 249 -2.09 -7.96 -13.90
CA GLN A 249 -1.09 -7.75 -14.92
C GLN A 249 0.14 -8.63 -14.70
N GLY A 250 0.65 -9.22 -15.78
CA GLY A 250 1.90 -9.99 -15.76
C GLY A 250 1.76 -11.47 -15.36
N ILE A 251 0.55 -11.94 -15.04
CA ILE A 251 0.30 -13.37 -14.79
C ILE A 251 0.59 -14.20 -16.05
N LYS A 252 1.41 -15.25 -15.92
CA LYS A 252 1.88 -16.04 -17.07
C LYS A 252 1.12 -17.35 -17.23
N GLU A 253 0.74 -17.96 -16.11
CA GLU A 253 0.16 -19.29 -15.98
C GLU A 253 -1.33 -19.31 -16.36
N LEU A 254 -2.03 -18.18 -16.22
CA LEU A 254 -3.46 -18.04 -16.45
C LEU A 254 -3.76 -16.86 -17.38
N ASN A 255 -4.69 -17.01 -18.31
CA ASN A 255 -5.22 -15.90 -19.09
C ASN A 255 -6.51 -15.37 -18.43
N ILE A 256 -6.46 -14.20 -17.80
CA ILE A 256 -7.63 -13.56 -17.20
C ILE A 256 -8.32 -12.69 -18.26
N ASP A 257 -9.21 -13.31 -19.03
CA ASP A 257 -9.98 -12.65 -20.09
C ASP A 257 -11.31 -12.06 -19.57
N GLY A 258 -12.05 -11.38 -20.46
CA GLY A 258 -13.33 -10.77 -20.12
C GLY A 258 -14.41 -11.78 -19.65
N LYS A 259 -14.34 -13.06 -20.08
CA LYS A 259 -15.30 -14.08 -19.64
C LYS A 259 -15.03 -14.45 -18.19
N LEU A 260 -13.76 -14.66 -17.83
CA LEU A 260 -13.37 -14.98 -16.46
C LEU A 260 -13.67 -13.82 -15.52
N LYS A 261 -13.35 -12.58 -15.92
CA LYS A 261 -13.68 -11.36 -15.16
C LYS A 261 -15.19 -11.22 -14.92
N LEU A 262 -16.01 -11.44 -15.94
CA LEU A 262 -17.48 -11.36 -15.82
C LEU A 262 -18.02 -12.41 -14.85
N LYS A 263 -17.47 -13.64 -14.89
CA LYS A 263 -17.88 -14.71 -13.98
C LYS A 263 -17.52 -14.38 -12.53
N ALA A 264 -16.30 -13.91 -12.31
CA ALA A 264 -15.84 -13.46 -10.99
C ALA A 264 -16.68 -12.28 -10.45
N LYS A 265 -17.01 -11.30 -11.31
CA LYS A 265 -17.90 -10.18 -10.97
C LYS A 265 -19.25 -10.66 -10.46
N LYS A 266 -19.91 -11.58 -11.18
CA LYS A 266 -21.20 -12.13 -10.77
C LYS A 266 -21.11 -12.86 -9.43
N LYS A 267 -20.04 -13.65 -9.20
CA LYS A 267 -19.81 -14.30 -7.92
C LYS A 267 -19.63 -13.29 -6.77
N ASN A 268 -18.91 -12.19 -7.00
CA ASN A 268 -18.76 -11.14 -6.00
C ASN A 268 -20.09 -10.45 -5.67
N GLU A 269 -20.91 -10.14 -6.68
CA GLU A 269 -22.26 -9.58 -6.48
C GLU A 269 -23.16 -10.54 -5.68
N GLU A 270 -23.04 -11.85 -5.90
CA GLU A 270 -23.75 -12.87 -5.11
C GLU A 270 -23.27 -12.92 -3.66
N ILE A 271 -21.95 -12.86 -3.42
CA ILE A 271 -21.36 -12.82 -2.08
C ILE A 271 -21.82 -11.55 -1.35
N GLU A 272 -21.74 -10.38 -1.99
CA GLU A 272 -22.15 -9.10 -1.44
C GLU A 272 -23.64 -9.11 -1.07
N LYS A 273 -24.51 -9.63 -1.96
CA LYS A 273 -25.93 -9.78 -1.67
C LYS A 273 -26.19 -10.63 -0.44
N LYS A 274 -25.51 -11.77 -0.29
CA LYS A 274 -25.64 -12.65 0.90
C LYS A 274 -25.14 -12.00 2.18
N LEU A 275 -24.15 -11.12 2.11
CA LEU A 275 -23.56 -10.45 3.27
C LEU A 275 -24.39 -9.25 3.76
N PHE A 276 -24.93 -8.46 2.82
CA PHE A 276 -25.56 -7.17 3.14
C PHE A 276 -27.07 -7.17 3.00
N TYR A 277 -27.68 -8.22 2.44
CA TYR A 277 -29.12 -8.31 2.26
C TYR A 277 -29.65 -9.64 2.78
N SER A 278 -30.80 -9.59 3.45
CA SER A 278 -31.56 -10.79 3.79
C SER A 278 -32.28 -11.37 2.57
N GLU A 279 -32.83 -12.59 2.71
CA GLU A 279 -33.52 -13.29 1.62
C GLU A 279 -34.72 -12.51 1.05
N ASP A 280 -35.33 -11.60 1.83
CA ASP A 280 -36.42 -10.71 1.42
C ASP A 280 -35.94 -9.39 0.78
N GLY A 281 -34.62 -9.22 0.62
CA GLY A 281 -33.99 -8.05 0.01
C GLY A 281 -33.85 -6.85 0.96
N THR A 282 -34.12 -7.00 2.26
CA THR A 282 -33.87 -5.91 3.22
C THR A 282 -32.39 -5.79 3.55
N PHE A 283 -31.88 -4.56 3.61
CA PHE A 283 -30.48 -4.31 3.95
C PHE A 283 -30.24 -4.67 5.42
N ILE A 284 -29.28 -5.57 5.65
CA ILE A 284 -28.85 -5.96 6.98
C ILE A 284 -27.98 -4.83 7.51
N ASN A 285 -28.48 -4.09 8.50
CA ASN A 285 -27.69 -3.06 9.17
C ASN A 285 -26.51 -3.70 9.91
N SER A 286 -25.35 -3.73 9.27
CA SER A 286 -24.14 -4.39 9.75
C SER A 286 -23.29 -3.50 10.67
N GLY A 287 -23.76 -2.31 11.04
CA GLY A 287 -22.98 -1.33 11.80
C GLY A 287 -21.91 -0.59 10.98
N PHE A 288 -21.71 -0.95 9.72
CA PHE A 288 -20.78 -0.31 8.77
C PHE A 288 -21.45 0.72 7.84
N SER A 289 -22.72 1.08 8.08
CA SER A 289 -23.42 2.05 7.24
C SER A 289 -23.16 3.49 7.71
N GLN A 290 -22.83 4.38 6.77
CA GLN A 290 -22.61 5.81 7.06
C GLN A 290 -23.45 6.70 6.15
N LYS A 291 -24.20 7.61 6.76
CA LYS A 291 -25.04 8.58 6.06
C LYS A 291 -24.17 9.73 5.55
N ILE A 292 -24.10 9.92 4.24
CA ILE A 292 -23.44 11.05 3.58
C ILE A 292 -24.51 12.06 3.17
N VAL A 293 -24.35 13.34 3.52
CA VAL A 293 -25.36 14.36 3.23
C VAL A 293 -24.73 15.65 2.75
N VAL A 294 -25.28 16.23 1.68
CA VAL A 294 -24.94 17.58 1.24
C VAL A 294 -26.17 18.45 1.43
N HIS A 295 -26.01 19.52 2.21
CA HIS A 295 -27.05 20.50 2.46
C HIS A 295 -26.82 21.74 1.60
N THR A 296 -27.90 22.44 1.24
CA THR A 296 -27.81 23.75 0.57
C THR A 296 -28.17 24.91 1.49
N GLN A 297 -28.75 24.63 2.65
CA GLN A 297 -29.11 25.61 3.67
C GLN A 297 -28.25 25.41 4.91
N LYS A 298 -27.64 26.50 5.39
CA LYS A 298 -26.77 26.49 6.58
C LYS A 298 -27.46 25.90 7.81
N LYS A 299 -28.75 26.25 8.01
CA LYS A 299 -29.54 25.77 9.14
C LYS A 299 -29.66 24.23 9.16
N ASP A 300 -29.84 23.60 8.00
CA ASP A 300 -30.00 22.14 7.93
C ASP A 300 -28.64 21.45 8.11
N TYR A 301 -27.57 22.05 7.56
CA TYR A 301 -26.21 21.62 7.81
C TYR A 301 -25.85 21.65 9.30
N ASP A 302 -26.16 22.75 10.00
CA ASP A 302 -25.84 22.90 11.43
C ASP A 302 -26.62 21.89 12.30
N ASN A 303 -27.85 21.55 11.90
CA ASN A 303 -28.69 20.57 12.59
C ASN A 303 -28.36 19.10 12.23
N GLU A 304 -27.52 18.85 11.22
CA GLU A 304 -27.19 17.49 10.79
C GLU A 304 -26.21 16.82 11.78
N ILE A 305 -26.62 15.64 12.26
CA ILE A 305 -25.87 14.84 13.24
C ILE A 305 -24.74 14.06 12.54
N SER A 306 -24.90 13.72 11.26
CA SER A 306 -23.85 13.02 10.53
C SER A 306 -22.55 13.84 10.50
N LYS A 307 -21.43 13.18 10.77
CA LYS A 307 -20.10 13.77 10.63
C LYS A 307 -19.64 13.88 9.17
N VAL A 308 -20.27 13.12 8.27
CA VAL A 308 -19.95 13.14 6.84
C VAL A 308 -20.99 14.01 6.14
N LYS A 309 -20.77 15.31 6.23
CA LYS A 309 -21.66 16.31 5.67
C LYS A 309 -20.87 17.42 4.99
N SER A 310 -21.50 18.08 4.02
CA SER A 310 -20.94 19.26 3.33
C SER A 310 -22.06 20.26 3.06
N LEU A 311 -21.71 21.52 2.88
CA LEU A 311 -22.63 22.62 2.60
C LEU A 311 -22.29 23.26 1.25
N ILE A 312 -23.32 23.42 0.40
CA ILE A 312 -23.26 24.26 -0.79
C ILE A 312 -24.11 25.51 -0.54
N GLU A 313 -23.49 26.66 -0.30
CA GLU A 313 -24.19 27.90 0.06
C GLU A 313 -24.84 28.57 -1.16
N THR A 314 -25.97 28.03 -1.61
CA THR A 314 -26.64 28.47 -2.84
C THR A 314 -27.05 29.94 -2.81
N ASP A 315 -27.49 30.45 -1.65
CA ASP A 315 -27.91 31.86 -1.51
C ASP A 315 -26.73 32.82 -1.75
N TRP A 316 -25.55 32.49 -1.20
CA TRP A 316 -24.34 33.28 -1.42
C TRP A 316 -23.87 33.20 -2.88
N LEU A 317 -23.97 32.01 -3.50
CA LEU A 317 -23.59 31.81 -4.90
C LEU A 317 -24.49 32.56 -5.89
N ILE A 318 -25.78 32.73 -5.58
CA ILE A 318 -26.70 33.53 -6.40
C ILE A 318 -26.26 35.00 -6.40
N GLU A 319 -25.86 35.52 -5.23
CA GLU A 319 -25.37 36.89 -5.08
C GLU A 319 -23.96 37.09 -5.67
N ASN A 320 -23.16 36.02 -5.77
CA ASN A 320 -21.75 36.05 -6.17
C ASN A 320 -21.47 35.08 -7.34
N ASN A 321 -22.14 35.32 -8.47
CA ASN A 321 -22.18 34.41 -9.62
C ASN A 321 -21.16 34.70 -10.73
N GLU A 322 -20.24 35.64 -10.52
CA GLU A 322 -19.17 35.92 -11.49
C GLU A 322 -18.29 34.66 -11.70
N PRO A 323 -17.87 34.33 -12.94
CA PRO A 323 -17.14 33.10 -13.23
C PRO A 323 -15.88 32.89 -12.38
N GLU A 324 -15.13 33.96 -12.10
CA GLU A 324 -13.95 33.94 -11.22
C GLU A 324 -14.32 33.51 -9.80
N THR A 325 -15.43 34.06 -9.28
CA THR A 325 -15.92 33.74 -7.94
C THR A 325 -16.41 32.30 -7.85
N LEU A 326 -17.05 31.79 -8.90
CA LEU A 326 -17.49 30.40 -8.96
C LEU A 326 -16.31 29.41 -9.05
N LEU A 327 -15.27 29.73 -9.82
CA LEU A 327 -14.03 28.94 -9.85
C LEU A 327 -13.31 28.97 -8.50
N ASN A 328 -13.24 30.14 -7.87
CA ASN A 328 -12.66 30.29 -6.53
C ASN A 328 -13.47 29.52 -5.47
N TYR A 329 -14.80 29.46 -5.61
CA TYR A 329 -15.64 28.66 -4.74
C TYR A 329 -15.32 27.16 -4.85
N LEU A 330 -15.16 26.64 -6.07
CA LEU A 330 -14.74 25.24 -6.29
C LEU A 330 -13.36 24.95 -5.67
N MET A 331 -12.42 25.89 -5.77
CA MET A 331 -11.10 25.77 -5.17
C MET A 331 -11.15 25.63 -3.63
N HIS A 332 -12.09 26.33 -2.99
CA HIS A 332 -12.28 26.30 -1.54
C HIS A 332 -13.44 25.42 -1.09
N LEU A 333 -13.95 24.55 -1.97
CA LEU A 333 -14.98 23.59 -1.60
C LEU A 333 -14.49 22.75 -0.42
N GLU A 334 -15.32 22.65 0.62
CA GLU A 334 -14.93 22.04 1.89
C GLU A 334 -14.34 20.65 1.69
N GLY A 335 -13.09 20.47 2.12
CA GLY A 335 -12.38 19.19 2.03
C GLY A 335 -11.94 18.79 0.63
N PHE A 336 -11.94 19.69 -0.37
CA PHE A 336 -11.46 19.39 -1.73
C PHE A 336 -9.92 19.31 -1.82
N PHE A 337 -9.22 20.07 -0.97
CA PHE A 337 -7.78 20.01 -0.76
C PHE A 337 -7.46 19.83 0.72
N THR A 338 -6.29 19.25 1.00
CA THR A 338 -5.70 19.12 2.34
C THR A 338 -5.15 20.47 2.81
N SER A 339 -4.79 20.57 4.09
CA SER A 339 -4.17 21.79 4.64
C SER A 339 -2.84 22.16 3.98
N ASN A 340 -2.11 21.19 3.43
CA ASN A 340 -0.86 21.40 2.70
C ASN A 340 -1.06 21.49 1.17
N TRP A 341 -2.27 21.78 0.70
CA TRP A 341 -2.61 22.06 -0.70
C TRP A 341 -2.40 20.92 -1.70
N ILE A 342 -2.64 19.69 -1.22
CA ILE A 342 -2.70 18.47 -2.03
C ILE A 342 -4.16 18.10 -2.22
N SER A 343 -4.55 17.63 -3.41
CA SER A 343 -5.92 17.23 -3.66
C SER A 343 -6.35 16.17 -2.65
N ASN A 344 -7.45 16.44 -1.96
CA ASN A 344 -7.98 15.50 -0.99
C ASN A 344 -8.77 14.38 -1.67
N LEU A 345 -8.75 14.25 -3.00
CA LEU A 345 -9.31 13.10 -3.70
C LEU A 345 -8.38 11.89 -3.68
N CYS A 346 -7.06 12.11 -3.51
CA CYS A 346 -6.04 11.07 -3.49
C CYS A 346 -6.23 10.09 -2.33
N SER A 347 -5.60 8.92 -2.39
CA SER A 347 -5.53 8.04 -1.23
C SER A 347 -4.33 8.38 -0.36
N PHE A 348 -4.55 8.41 0.96
CA PHE A 348 -3.55 8.65 1.97
C PHE A 348 -3.60 7.54 3.03
N PRO A 349 -3.11 6.32 2.73
CA PRO A 349 -3.37 5.13 3.56
C PRO A 349 -2.92 5.25 5.02
N ASN A 350 -1.82 5.95 5.28
CA ASN A 350 -1.31 6.17 6.64
C ASN A 350 -2.20 7.07 7.49
N TYR A 351 -2.95 7.97 6.86
CA TYR A 351 -3.89 8.88 7.51
C TYR A 351 -5.32 8.34 7.52
N GLU A 352 -5.71 7.59 6.48
CA GLU A 352 -7.10 7.22 6.21
C GLU A 352 -7.48 5.83 6.70
N ALA A 353 -6.51 4.96 6.97
CA ALA A 353 -6.76 3.58 7.34
C ALA A 353 -5.97 3.21 8.58
N SER A 354 -6.55 2.35 9.42
CA SER A 354 -5.79 1.68 10.49
C SER A 354 -4.79 0.69 9.90
N VAL A 355 -3.76 0.34 10.67
CA VAL A 355 -2.82 -0.75 10.31
C VAL A 355 -3.58 -2.02 9.93
N LEU A 356 -4.59 -2.41 10.72
CA LEU A 356 -5.41 -3.58 10.44
C LEU A 356 -6.12 -3.46 9.08
N GLU A 357 -6.82 -2.36 8.83
CA GLU A 357 -7.52 -2.14 7.56
C GLU A 357 -6.59 -2.17 6.35
N ARG A 358 -5.39 -1.58 6.45
CA ARG A 358 -4.41 -1.60 5.36
C ARG A 358 -4.02 -3.02 4.95
N PHE A 359 -4.01 -3.95 5.92
CA PHE A 359 -3.59 -5.33 5.73
C PHE A 359 -4.74 -6.33 5.54
N LEU A 360 -6.00 -5.88 5.61
CA LEU A 360 -7.16 -6.73 5.33
C LEU A 360 -7.33 -6.96 3.82
N GLY A 361 -7.73 -8.19 3.48
CA GLY A 361 -8.04 -8.58 2.10
C GLY A 361 -6.83 -9.01 1.27
N VAL A 362 -7.09 -9.35 0.01
CA VAL A 362 -6.08 -9.80 -0.96
C VAL A 362 -5.95 -8.75 -2.06
N LYS A 363 -4.77 -8.13 -2.15
CA LYS A 363 -4.48 -7.03 -3.09
C LYS A 363 -3.36 -7.43 -4.04
N SER A 364 -3.49 -7.10 -5.33
CA SER A 364 -2.42 -7.31 -6.30
C SER A 364 -1.20 -6.43 -5.99
N GLN A 365 -0.05 -6.76 -6.58
CA GLN A 365 1.15 -5.92 -6.47
C GLN A 365 0.96 -4.51 -7.03
N LYS A 366 0.10 -4.38 -8.04
CA LYS A 366 -0.26 -3.10 -8.68
C LYS A 366 -1.63 -2.62 -8.20
N HIS A 367 -1.93 -2.78 -6.93
CA HIS A 367 -3.17 -2.27 -6.35
C HIS A 367 -3.00 -0.79 -6.00
N TYR A 368 -3.88 0.07 -6.53
CA TYR A 368 -4.04 1.41 -6.00
C TYR A 368 -4.70 1.30 -4.63
N GLU A 369 -3.99 1.71 -3.59
CA GLU A 369 -4.48 1.59 -2.22
C GLU A 369 -5.74 2.44 -2.03
N THR A 370 -6.77 1.83 -1.47
CA THR A 370 -8.01 2.49 -1.12
C THR A 370 -8.47 1.99 0.24
N SER A 371 -9.05 2.89 1.03
CA SER A 371 -9.65 2.59 2.33
C SER A 371 -11.14 2.90 2.35
N TYR A 372 -11.81 2.52 3.44
CA TYR A 372 -13.16 2.93 3.71
C TYR A 372 -13.27 4.47 3.81
N SER A 373 -12.35 5.11 4.54
CA SER A 373 -12.30 6.57 4.66
C SER A 373 -12.09 7.25 3.31
N PHE A 374 -11.20 6.72 2.45
CA PHE A 374 -11.02 7.18 1.08
C PHE A 374 -12.33 7.16 0.28
N SER A 375 -13.08 6.06 0.40
CA SER A 375 -14.33 5.85 -0.33
C SER A 375 -15.43 6.82 0.13
N ILE A 376 -15.57 7.01 1.44
CA ILE A 376 -16.53 7.94 2.04
C ILE A 376 -16.19 9.39 1.66
N LYS A 377 -14.92 9.76 1.76
CA LYS A 377 -14.41 11.09 1.38
C LYS A 377 -14.68 11.41 -0.09
N ASN A 378 -14.32 10.50 -1.00
CA ASN A 378 -14.58 10.67 -2.44
C ASN A 378 -16.08 10.74 -2.74
N SER A 379 -16.90 9.96 -2.03
CA SER A 379 -18.36 10.00 -2.20
C SER A 379 -18.95 11.34 -1.75
N LEU A 380 -18.50 11.89 -0.63
CA LEU A 380 -18.93 13.21 -0.17
C LEU A 380 -18.53 14.30 -1.19
N LEU A 381 -17.28 14.32 -1.64
CA LEU A 381 -16.81 15.30 -2.63
C LEU A 381 -17.56 15.20 -3.96
N LEU A 382 -17.81 13.98 -4.44
CA LEU A 382 -18.58 13.76 -5.67
C LEU A 382 -20.02 14.27 -5.53
N LEU A 383 -20.67 14.02 -4.38
CA LEU A 383 -22.01 14.52 -4.10
C LEU A 383 -22.04 16.05 -3.96
N SER A 384 -21.04 16.65 -3.31
CA SER A 384 -20.92 18.11 -3.20
C SER A 384 -20.72 18.75 -4.56
N PHE A 385 -19.85 18.17 -5.39
CA PHE A 385 -19.61 18.61 -6.75
C PHE A 385 -20.87 18.47 -7.61
N GLN A 386 -21.60 17.36 -7.47
CA GLN A 386 -22.90 17.16 -8.13
C GLN A 386 -23.93 18.21 -7.68
N ALA A 387 -24.00 18.55 -6.40
CA ALA A 387 -24.91 19.57 -5.89
C ALA A 387 -24.57 20.96 -6.47
N PHE A 388 -23.29 21.32 -6.51
CA PHE A 388 -22.82 22.56 -7.12
C PHE A 388 -23.10 22.60 -8.63
N GLU A 389 -22.83 21.53 -9.35
CA GLU A 389 -23.08 21.41 -10.79
C GLU A 389 -24.58 21.57 -11.13
N ASN A 390 -25.44 20.92 -10.33
CA ASN A 390 -26.89 21.06 -10.46
C ASN A 390 -27.36 22.48 -10.17
N PHE A 391 -26.75 23.15 -9.20
CA PHE A 391 -27.03 24.56 -8.89
C PHE A 391 -26.68 25.46 -10.08
N LEU A 392 -25.48 25.33 -10.65
CA LEU A 392 -25.06 26.12 -11.81
C LEU A 392 -26.03 25.98 -12.99
N LYS A 393 -26.45 24.74 -13.28
CA LYS A 393 -27.38 24.45 -14.38
C LYS A 393 -28.76 25.04 -14.15
N LYS A 394 -29.30 24.93 -12.94
CA LYS A 394 -30.69 25.31 -12.64
C LYS A 394 -30.86 26.80 -12.37
N GLU A 395 -29.96 27.37 -11.57
CA GLU A 395 -30.11 28.74 -11.07
C GLU A 395 -29.37 29.75 -11.94
N LEU A 396 -28.24 29.37 -12.55
CA LEU A 396 -27.39 30.27 -13.33
C LEU A 396 -27.35 29.96 -14.83
N ASN A 397 -28.04 28.90 -15.29
CA ASN A 397 -28.02 28.43 -16.68
C ASN A 397 -26.60 28.34 -17.27
N THR A 398 -25.66 27.88 -16.45
CA THR A 398 -24.23 27.76 -16.76
C THR A 398 -23.75 26.35 -16.42
N ARG A 399 -22.64 25.91 -17.01
CA ARG A 399 -22.01 24.62 -16.70
C ARG A 399 -20.58 24.79 -16.21
N ILE A 400 -20.05 23.73 -15.59
CA ILE A 400 -18.64 23.70 -15.16
C ILE A 400 -17.70 23.80 -16.36
N GLU A 401 -18.07 23.22 -17.50
CA GLU A 401 -17.32 23.34 -18.75
C GLU A 401 -17.17 24.80 -19.21
N ASP A 402 -18.21 25.61 -19.03
CA ASP A 402 -18.17 27.03 -19.39
C ASP A 402 -17.19 27.79 -18.48
N LEU A 403 -17.12 27.43 -17.20
CA LEU A 403 -16.15 27.98 -16.25
C LEU A 403 -14.71 27.58 -16.59
N ILE A 404 -14.49 26.31 -16.96
CA ILE A 404 -13.19 25.82 -17.42
C ILE A 404 -12.79 26.57 -18.70
N ASN A 405 -13.70 26.70 -19.67
CA ASN A 405 -13.43 27.44 -20.89
C ASN A 405 -13.11 28.92 -20.62
N TYR A 406 -13.84 29.57 -19.71
CA TYR A 406 -13.55 30.93 -19.27
C TYR A 406 -12.13 31.07 -18.70
N PHE A 407 -11.67 30.10 -17.91
CA PHE A 407 -10.31 30.11 -17.37
C PHE A 407 -9.25 30.14 -18.48
N PHE A 408 -9.36 29.25 -19.47
CA PHE A 408 -8.39 29.12 -20.56
C PHE A 408 -8.52 30.22 -21.62
N THR A 409 -9.70 30.81 -21.83
CA THR A 409 -9.91 31.77 -22.93
C THR A 409 -9.83 33.22 -22.53
N LYS A 410 -10.12 33.55 -21.26
CA LYS A 410 -10.19 34.96 -20.81
C LYS A 410 -9.38 35.19 -19.54
N TYR A 411 -9.61 34.42 -18.49
CA TYR A 411 -8.95 34.64 -17.20
C TYR A 411 -7.42 34.56 -17.30
N SER A 412 -6.89 33.54 -18.00
CA SER A 412 -5.45 33.33 -18.13
C SER A 412 -4.76 34.42 -18.96
N GLU A 413 -5.41 34.93 -19.99
CA GLU A 413 -4.87 36.03 -20.80
C GLU A 413 -4.85 37.33 -19.98
N GLU A 414 -5.97 37.65 -19.31
CA GLU A 414 -6.13 38.88 -18.55
C GLU A 414 -5.21 38.96 -17.32
N ASN A 415 -4.95 37.82 -16.66
CA ASN A 415 -4.18 37.79 -15.42
C ASN A 415 -2.72 37.38 -15.62
N PHE A 416 -2.41 36.47 -16.55
CA PHE A 416 -1.08 35.87 -16.71
C PHE A 416 -0.46 36.09 -18.09
N GLN A 417 -1.17 36.77 -19.01
CA GLN A 417 -0.74 36.97 -20.41
C GLN A 417 -0.49 35.65 -21.16
N VAL A 418 -1.16 34.57 -20.74
CA VAL A 418 -1.05 33.25 -21.38
C VAL A 418 -2.19 33.05 -22.37
N ASN A 419 -1.82 32.81 -23.63
CA ASN A 419 -2.76 32.52 -24.71
C ASN A 419 -2.83 31.01 -24.95
N TRP A 420 -3.96 30.41 -24.57
CA TRP A 420 -4.23 29.00 -24.80
C TRP A 420 -4.91 28.78 -26.16
N LEU A 421 -4.70 27.61 -26.76
CA LEU A 421 -5.52 27.11 -27.85
C LEU A 421 -6.94 26.78 -27.33
N SER A 422 -7.93 26.96 -28.20
CA SER A 422 -9.33 26.75 -27.88
C SER A 422 -9.61 25.31 -27.43
N LEU A 423 -10.41 25.17 -26.37
CA LEU A 423 -10.94 23.90 -25.89
C LEU A 423 -12.38 23.73 -26.39
N ASP A 424 -12.63 22.65 -27.13
CA ASP A 424 -13.96 22.38 -27.69
C ASP A 424 -14.76 21.43 -26.78
N PHE A 425 -15.78 21.97 -26.13
CA PHE A 425 -16.72 21.21 -25.29
C PHE A 425 -17.98 20.80 -26.07
N THR A 426 -18.51 19.62 -25.75
CA THR A 426 -19.78 19.15 -26.29
C THR A 426 -20.98 19.95 -25.75
N LYS A 427 -22.02 20.06 -26.58
CA LYS A 427 -23.28 20.70 -26.20
C LYS A 427 -24.02 19.91 -25.11
N GLN A 428 -24.88 20.60 -24.37
CA GLN A 428 -25.59 20.05 -23.22
C GLN A 428 -26.62 18.97 -23.60
N ASP A 429 -27.18 19.04 -24.80
CA ASP A 429 -28.19 18.13 -25.33
C ASP A 429 -27.61 16.81 -25.88
N GLU A 430 -26.29 16.70 -25.97
CA GLU A 430 -25.62 15.44 -26.32
C GLU A 430 -25.73 14.40 -25.21
N LYS A 431 -25.58 13.12 -25.56
CA LYS A 431 -25.59 12.02 -24.58
C LYS A 431 -24.42 12.13 -23.60
N ILE A 432 -24.65 11.75 -22.34
CA ILE A 432 -23.65 11.84 -21.27
C ILE A 432 -22.36 11.09 -21.66
N ASN A 433 -22.47 9.93 -22.29
CA ASN A 433 -21.29 9.20 -22.75
C ASN A 433 -20.46 9.94 -23.82
N ILE A 434 -21.10 10.69 -24.72
CA ILE A 434 -20.43 11.54 -25.71
C ILE A 434 -19.74 12.72 -25.02
N GLN A 435 -20.43 13.34 -24.07
CA GLN A 435 -19.87 14.44 -23.28
C GLN A 435 -18.64 13.97 -22.50
N THR A 436 -18.75 12.85 -21.79
CA THR A 436 -17.65 12.23 -21.03
C THR A 436 -16.45 11.92 -21.92
N LYS A 437 -16.67 11.33 -23.10
CA LYS A 437 -15.60 11.06 -24.06
C LYS A 437 -14.88 12.34 -24.51
N ASN A 438 -15.63 13.41 -24.77
CA ASN A 438 -15.05 14.70 -25.14
C ASN A 438 -14.19 15.30 -24.01
N LEU A 439 -14.59 15.16 -22.74
CA LEU A 439 -13.80 15.62 -21.60
C LEU A 439 -12.42 14.95 -21.54
N PHE A 440 -12.29 13.67 -21.90
CA PHE A 440 -10.98 13.01 -21.99
C PHE A 440 -10.10 13.54 -23.13
N THR A 441 -10.69 13.97 -24.24
CA THR A 441 -9.95 14.67 -25.30
C THR A 441 -9.48 16.04 -24.83
N VAL A 442 -10.35 16.78 -24.11
CA VAL A 442 -10.01 18.08 -23.52
C VAL A 442 -8.88 17.94 -22.48
N GLU A 443 -8.91 16.90 -21.65
CA GLU A 443 -7.85 16.57 -20.69
C GLU A 443 -6.48 16.43 -21.38
N GLU A 444 -6.44 15.67 -22.48
CA GLU A 444 -5.23 15.45 -23.28
C GLU A 444 -4.72 16.75 -23.91
N HIS A 445 -5.63 17.59 -24.41
CA HIS A 445 -5.29 18.91 -24.92
C HIS A 445 -4.67 19.79 -23.82
N ILE A 446 -5.27 19.86 -22.63
CA ILE A 446 -4.75 20.67 -21.51
C ILE A 446 -3.33 20.23 -21.15
N ARG A 447 -3.09 18.92 -20.99
CA ARG A 447 -1.75 18.41 -20.67
C ARG A 447 -0.70 18.78 -21.70
N LYS A 448 -1.04 18.66 -22.97
CA LYS A 448 -0.13 18.97 -24.07
C LYS A 448 0.16 20.48 -24.15
N GLN A 449 -0.85 21.32 -24.01
CA GLN A 449 -0.67 22.77 -23.96
C GLN A 449 0.15 23.21 -22.74
N TRP A 450 -0.08 22.62 -21.56
CA TRP A 450 0.70 22.89 -20.36
C TRP A 450 2.18 22.57 -20.57
N ASN A 451 2.49 21.40 -21.14
CA ASN A 451 3.88 21.01 -21.39
C ASN A 451 4.59 21.99 -22.34
N LEU A 452 3.92 22.42 -23.42
CA LEU A 452 4.44 23.46 -24.32
C LEU A 452 4.70 24.76 -23.59
N LEU A 453 3.74 25.22 -22.77
CA LEU A 453 3.89 26.46 -22.02
C LEU A 453 5.11 26.40 -21.08
N VAL A 454 5.37 25.26 -20.44
CA VAL A 454 6.51 25.12 -19.53
C VAL A 454 7.85 25.10 -20.27
N GLU A 455 7.92 24.36 -21.38
CA GLU A 455 9.15 24.13 -22.15
C GLU A 455 9.51 25.31 -23.06
N GLU A 456 8.53 25.83 -23.81
CA GLU A 456 8.73 26.85 -24.85
C GLU A 456 8.31 28.26 -24.41
N LYS A 457 7.70 28.40 -23.22
CA LYS A 457 7.13 29.66 -22.69
C LYS A 457 5.96 30.22 -23.48
N GLU A 458 5.51 29.50 -24.50
CA GLU A 458 4.32 29.81 -25.29
C GLU A 458 3.61 28.53 -25.73
N VAL A 459 2.34 28.65 -26.12
CA VAL A 459 1.56 27.54 -26.69
C VAL A 459 1.48 27.73 -28.21
N ASP A 460 2.53 27.28 -28.91
CA ASP A 460 2.56 27.33 -30.37
C ASP A 460 1.64 26.26 -30.99
N LYS A 461 0.80 26.69 -31.94
CA LYS A 461 -0.22 25.83 -32.56
C LYS A 461 0.39 24.77 -33.47
N ASP A 462 1.44 25.09 -34.22
CA ASP A 462 2.05 24.17 -35.18
C ASP A 462 2.83 23.10 -34.43
N LEU A 463 3.56 23.48 -33.38
CA LEU A 463 4.25 22.58 -32.48
C LEU A 463 3.27 21.69 -31.71
N PHE A 464 2.13 22.24 -31.27
CA PHE A 464 1.06 21.45 -30.67
C PHE A 464 0.58 20.31 -31.58
N MET A 465 0.61 20.44 -32.90
CA MET A 465 0.21 19.33 -33.78
C MET A 465 1.27 18.24 -33.91
N LEU A 466 2.53 18.54 -33.61
CA LEU A 466 3.68 17.65 -33.78
C LEU A 466 4.11 16.96 -32.48
N GLU A 467 3.82 17.57 -31.33
CA GLU A 467 4.19 17.04 -30.03
C GLU A 467 3.43 15.75 -29.66
N ASN A 468 3.99 14.97 -28.76
CA ASN A 468 3.26 13.86 -28.15
C ASN A 468 2.57 14.32 -26.87
N THR A 469 1.48 13.66 -26.50
CA THR A 469 0.85 13.93 -25.22
C THR A 469 1.78 13.42 -24.10
N PRO A 470 2.27 14.29 -23.19
CA PRO A 470 3.13 13.88 -22.08
C PRO A 470 2.39 12.91 -21.16
N ARG A 471 3.07 12.18 -20.26
CA ARG A 471 2.38 11.42 -19.21
C ARG A 471 1.94 12.34 -18.06
N ILE A 472 0.93 11.94 -17.29
CA ILE A 472 0.40 12.75 -16.17
C ILE A 472 1.51 13.07 -15.15
N ASN A 473 2.30 12.06 -14.77
CA ASN A 473 3.45 12.20 -13.87
C ASN A 473 4.68 12.89 -14.49
N ALA A 474 4.67 13.19 -15.79
CA ALA A 474 5.77 13.84 -16.49
C ALA A 474 5.51 15.33 -16.75
N LEU A 475 4.35 15.85 -16.36
CA LEU A 475 4.03 17.28 -16.50
C LEU A 475 4.96 18.08 -15.58
N LYS A 476 5.85 18.87 -16.19
CA LYS A 476 6.84 19.68 -15.48
C LYS A 476 6.18 20.86 -14.75
N SER A 477 6.89 21.39 -13.77
CA SER A 477 6.54 22.62 -13.07
C SER A 477 7.45 23.80 -13.44
N PHE A 478 6.92 25.02 -13.39
CA PHE A 478 7.69 26.26 -13.33
C PHE A 478 8.42 26.46 -12.00
N LEU A 479 7.92 25.85 -10.93
CA LEU A 479 8.39 26.06 -9.57
C LEU A 479 9.48 25.03 -9.22
N ASP A 480 10.56 25.52 -8.62
CA ASP A 480 11.61 24.66 -8.08
C ASP A 480 11.20 24.10 -6.72
N LYS A 481 11.52 22.83 -6.48
CA LYS A 481 11.20 22.09 -5.24
C LYS A 481 9.71 22.09 -4.90
N LYS A 482 8.81 22.16 -5.87
CA LYS A 482 7.36 22.31 -5.63
C LYS A 482 6.83 21.25 -4.67
N TYR A 483 7.16 19.97 -4.92
CA TYR A 483 6.73 18.85 -4.11
C TYR A 483 7.89 18.18 -3.40
N ILE A 484 7.73 17.97 -2.10
CA ILE A 484 8.75 17.42 -1.21
C ILE A 484 8.30 16.05 -0.72
N TYR A 485 9.23 15.08 -0.71
CA TYR A 485 8.99 13.69 -0.36
C TYR A 485 10.06 13.18 0.63
N ALA A 486 9.75 12.10 1.35
CA ALA A 486 10.80 11.34 2.05
C ALA A 486 11.80 10.75 1.05
N ASN A 487 13.09 10.86 1.34
CA ASN A 487 14.12 10.25 0.51
C ASN A 487 14.17 8.73 0.74
N GLN A 488 13.58 7.96 -0.17
CA GLN A 488 13.51 6.49 -0.06
C GLN A 488 14.87 5.79 -0.10
N HIS A 489 15.95 6.48 -0.51
CA HIS A 489 17.31 5.94 -0.45
C HIS A 489 17.91 5.97 0.96
N ASN A 490 17.33 6.77 1.85
CA ASN A 490 17.73 6.84 3.25
C ASN A 490 16.93 5.78 4.05
N SER A 491 17.58 4.67 4.43
CA SER A 491 16.91 3.59 5.16
C SER A 491 16.33 4.04 6.51
N ASP A 492 16.89 5.09 7.10
CA ASP A 492 16.51 5.54 8.44
C ASP A 492 15.16 6.27 8.42
N ILE A 493 14.79 6.92 7.30
CA ILE A 493 13.60 7.78 7.27
C ILE A 493 12.32 7.00 7.54
N GLN A 494 12.19 5.79 6.98
CA GLN A 494 11.01 4.95 7.20
C GLN A 494 10.91 4.52 8.65
N THR A 495 12.05 4.18 9.26
CA THR A 495 12.12 3.86 10.70
C THR A 495 11.72 5.08 11.53
N ILE A 496 12.25 6.27 11.25
CA ILE A 496 11.91 7.51 11.97
C ILE A 496 10.42 7.82 11.86
N LEU A 497 9.84 7.80 10.65
CA LEU A 497 8.42 8.07 10.45
C LEU A 497 7.54 7.08 11.22
N ASN A 498 7.87 5.80 11.18
CA ASN A 498 7.16 4.77 11.93
C ASN A 498 7.30 4.95 13.44
N LEU A 499 8.52 5.22 13.94
CA LEU A 499 8.76 5.43 15.37
C LEU A 499 7.95 6.61 15.92
N LEU A 500 7.89 7.71 15.16
CA LEU A 500 7.22 8.94 15.56
C LEU A 500 5.69 8.85 15.48
N PHE A 501 5.14 8.26 14.41
CA PHE A 501 3.73 8.42 14.04
C PHE A 501 2.93 7.13 13.89
N SER A 502 3.57 5.96 13.90
CA SER A 502 2.84 4.68 13.88
C SER A 502 2.24 4.40 15.24
N ASP A 503 0.97 4.00 15.25
CA ASP A 503 0.25 3.51 16.43
C ASP A 503 0.76 2.14 16.91
N GLN A 504 1.56 1.44 16.09
CA GLN A 504 2.18 0.16 16.42
C GLN A 504 3.68 0.28 16.77
N SER A 505 4.17 1.51 16.94
CA SER A 505 5.55 1.75 17.36
C SER A 505 5.76 1.29 18.81
N GLY A 506 6.81 0.51 19.08
CA GLY A 506 7.07 -0.05 20.41
C GLY A 506 7.37 0.99 21.50
N ILE A 507 7.63 2.24 21.11
CA ILE A 507 7.93 3.35 22.04
C ILE A 507 6.70 4.20 22.41
N THR A 508 5.50 3.86 21.93
CA THR A 508 4.26 4.58 22.28
C THR A 508 3.69 4.20 23.65
N TYR A 509 4.11 3.05 24.19
CA TYR A 509 3.72 2.52 25.49
C TYR A 509 4.94 2.32 26.37
N ILE A 510 5.01 3.03 27.50
CA ILE A 510 6.03 2.83 28.53
C ILE A 510 5.43 2.07 29.71
N ASN A 511 4.25 2.48 30.17
CA ASN A 511 3.46 1.82 31.21
C ASN A 511 2.00 2.29 31.16
N GLU A 512 1.13 1.76 32.03
CA GLU A 512 -0.32 2.09 32.08
C GLU A 512 -0.62 3.59 32.21
N SER A 513 0.27 4.38 32.80
CA SER A 513 0.12 5.84 32.97
C SER A 513 0.78 6.68 31.87
N LEU A 514 1.64 6.06 31.05
CA LEU A 514 2.45 6.70 30.02
C LEU A 514 2.27 5.95 28.70
N SER A 515 1.13 6.18 28.07
CA SER A 515 0.78 5.62 26.77
C SER A 515 -0.05 6.62 25.98
N GLU A 516 0.22 6.75 24.69
CA GLU A 516 -0.50 7.62 23.77
C GLU A 516 -0.63 6.97 22.39
N GLU A 517 -1.39 7.59 21.49
CA GLU A 517 -1.60 7.08 20.12
C GLU A 517 -0.32 7.05 19.27
N ASN A 518 0.63 7.94 19.56
CA ASN A 518 1.93 7.98 18.90
C ASN A 518 3.00 8.63 19.79
N PHE A 519 4.27 8.46 19.43
CA PHE A 519 5.39 8.89 20.25
C PHE A 519 5.48 10.43 20.38
N VAL A 520 5.11 11.16 19.32
CA VAL A 520 5.07 12.64 19.39
C VAL A 520 4.06 13.12 20.42
N MET A 521 2.84 12.55 20.45
CA MET A 521 1.85 12.88 21.47
C MET A 521 2.33 12.49 22.87
N LEU A 522 3.00 11.34 23.01
CA LEU A 522 3.58 10.90 24.28
C LEU A 522 4.56 11.94 24.82
N MET A 523 5.48 12.43 23.98
CA MET A 523 6.48 13.44 24.35
C MET A 523 5.88 14.82 24.64
N LEU A 524 4.85 15.24 23.88
CA LEU A 524 4.26 16.57 24.06
C LEU A 524 3.36 16.67 25.29
N LYS A 525 2.72 15.56 25.70
CA LYS A 525 1.81 15.52 26.85
C LYS A 525 2.50 15.13 28.15
N ASN A 526 3.61 14.40 28.09
CA ASN A 526 4.26 13.81 29.27
C ASN A 526 5.74 14.16 29.35
N ARG A 527 6.29 14.14 30.57
CA ARG A 527 7.74 14.18 30.77
C ARG A 527 8.28 12.77 30.82
N ILE A 528 9.11 12.42 29.83
CA ILE A 528 9.66 11.08 29.66
C ILE A 528 11.15 11.11 29.93
N ASN A 529 11.63 10.29 30.87
CA ASN A 529 13.06 10.05 31.01
C ASN A 529 13.46 8.86 30.14
N LYS A 530 14.62 8.94 29.45
CA LYS A 530 15.13 7.83 28.63
C LYS A 530 15.32 6.56 29.47
N SER A 531 15.64 6.67 30.76
CA SER A 531 15.80 5.51 31.65
C SER A 531 14.52 4.72 31.87
N ASP A 532 13.35 5.34 31.70
CA ASP A 532 12.05 4.70 31.92
C ASP A 532 11.62 3.86 30.72
N ILE A 533 12.26 4.05 29.57
CA ILE A 533 12.03 3.29 28.34
C ILE A 533 12.78 1.96 28.44
N ILE A 534 12.14 0.87 28.00
CA ILE A 534 12.73 -0.48 27.98
C ILE A 534 14.01 -0.47 27.13
N ASN A 535 15.09 -1.07 27.65
CA ASN A 535 16.43 -1.07 27.03
C ASN A 535 16.44 -1.46 25.54
N PHE A 536 15.55 -2.36 25.11
CA PHE A 536 15.42 -2.78 23.71
C PHE A 536 15.13 -1.60 22.78
N HIS A 537 14.40 -0.59 23.25
CA HIS A 537 14.04 0.60 22.48
C HIS A 537 15.02 1.76 22.62
N HIS A 538 16.13 1.62 23.36
CA HIS A 538 17.10 2.71 23.49
C HIS A 538 17.77 3.04 22.16
N GLN A 539 17.99 2.04 21.30
CA GLN A 539 18.53 2.23 19.96
C GLN A 539 17.58 3.06 19.07
N ASP A 540 16.27 2.88 19.22
CA ASP A 540 15.26 3.65 18.49
C ASP A 540 15.30 5.13 18.92
N ILE A 541 15.44 5.39 20.22
CA ILE A 541 15.56 6.76 20.76
C ILE A 541 16.87 7.41 20.36
N ASP A 542 17.98 6.66 20.40
CA ASP A 542 19.29 7.16 19.99
C ASP A 542 19.30 7.54 18.50
N LEU A 543 18.63 6.76 17.64
CA LEU A 543 18.44 7.13 16.23
C LEU A 543 17.73 8.49 16.08
N LEU A 544 16.67 8.75 16.85
CA LEU A 544 15.94 10.02 16.80
C LEU A 544 16.79 11.20 17.28
N ILE A 545 17.66 11.00 18.27
CA ILE A 545 18.60 12.01 18.76
C ILE A 545 19.69 12.28 17.72
N ASP A 546 20.30 11.22 17.17
CA ASP A 546 21.37 11.29 16.18
C ASP A 546 20.95 12.02 14.89
N LYS A 547 19.66 11.97 14.55
CA LYS A 547 19.07 12.63 13.37
C LYS A 547 18.46 14.01 13.67
N ASP A 548 18.77 14.58 14.83
CA ASP A 548 18.28 15.88 15.29
C ASP A 548 16.74 15.98 15.22
N VAL A 549 16.03 14.89 15.50
CA VAL A 549 14.55 14.87 15.54
C VAL A 549 14.07 15.22 16.94
N ILE A 550 14.77 14.74 17.97
CA ILE A 550 14.52 15.02 19.39
C ILE A 550 15.82 15.31 20.12
N SER A 551 15.73 15.91 21.30
CA SER A 551 16.86 16.20 22.17
C SER A 551 16.70 15.50 23.53
N ILE A 552 17.82 15.28 24.22
CA ILE A 552 17.84 14.83 25.62
C ILE A 552 18.52 15.89 26.48
N ASP A 553 17.94 16.21 27.63
CA ASP A 553 18.51 17.16 28.58
C ASP A 553 19.58 16.52 29.49
N GLU A 554 20.27 17.33 30.30
CA GLU A 554 21.32 16.89 31.22
C GLU A 554 20.81 15.88 32.28
N ASN A 555 19.51 15.87 32.56
CA ASN A 555 18.87 14.98 33.52
C ASN A 555 18.28 13.72 32.87
N GLY A 556 18.47 13.53 31.56
CA GLY A 556 18.00 12.37 30.81
C GLY A 556 16.56 12.48 30.30
N PHE A 557 15.91 13.64 30.39
CA PHE A 557 14.55 13.84 29.88
C PHE A 557 14.54 14.18 28.40
N LEU A 558 13.62 13.56 27.67
CA LEU A 558 13.39 13.87 26.25
C LEU A 558 12.71 15.23 26.11
N SER A 559 13.12 15.98 25.09
CA SER A 559 12.62 17.31 24.78
C SER A 559 12.66 17.59 23.28
N VAL A 560 11.90 18.60 22.84
CA VAL A 560 11.85 19.03 21.45
C VAL A 560 12.07 20.54 21.40
N THR A 561 13.07 20.99 20.65
CA THR A 561 13.32 22.42 20.42
C THR A 561 12.33 23.00 19.40
N THR A 562 12.27 24.34 19.26
CA THR A 562 11.41 24.98 18.26
C THR A 562 11.75 24.55 16.82
N LYS A 563 13.05 24.37 16.51
CA LYS A 563 13.49 23.84 15.21
C LYS A 563 13.01 22.40 15.01
N GLN A 564 13.21 21.55 16.01
CA GLN A 564 12.77 20.16 15.97
C GLN A 564 11.25 20.03 15.86
N LEU A 565 10.47 20.95 16.43
CA LEU A 565 9.00 20.99 16.23
C LEU A 565 8.64 21.24 14.76
N ALA A 566 9.34 22.14 14.06
CA ALA A 566 9.15 22.36 12.63
C ALA A 566 9.49 21.10 11.83
N ARG A 567 10.61 20.44 12.13
CA ARG A 567 11.03 19.16 11.54
C ARG A 567 9.99 18.07 11.75
N VAL A 568 9.49 17.90 12.97
CA VAL A 568 8.44 16.92 13.32
C VAL A 568 7.13 17.22 12.57
N ALA A 569 6.74 18.49 12.42
CA ALA A 569 5.54 18.88 11.66
C ALA A 569 5.66 18.53 10.16
N ILE A 570 6.84 18.75 9.57
CA ILE A 570 7.16 18.34 8.20
C ILE A 570 7.08 16.81 8.08
N LEU A 571 7.78 16.07 8.94
CA LEU A 571 7.75 14.61 8.93
C LEU A 571 6.32 14.05 9.12
N SER A 572 5.49 14.71 9.93
CA SER A 572 4.09 14.31 10.14
C SER A 572 3.26 14.41 8.86
N ASN A 573 3.41 15.50 8.10
CA ASN A 573 2.69 15.67 6.84
C ASN A 573 3.20 14.72 5.76
N ILE A 574 4.51 14.45 5.71
CA ILE A 574 5.07 13.39 4.85
C ILE A 574 4.50 12.03 5.23
N TYR A 575 4.39 11.70 6.53
CA TYR A 575 3.82 10.43 6.96
C TYR A 575 2.35 10.30 6.56
N LYS A 576 1.55 11.35 6.77
CA LYS A 576 0.11 11.36 6.50
C LYS A 576 -0.20 11.33 5.01
N PHE A 577 0.39 12.24 4.25
CA PHE A 577 0.00 12.52 2.86
C PHE A 577 1.03 11.99 1.83
N GLY A 578 2.20 11.54 2.28
CA GLY A 578 3.30 11.13 1.41
C GLY A 578 4.06 12.28 0.74
N VAL A 579 3.53 13.50 0.79
CA VAL A 579 4.05 14.67 0.07
C VAL A 579 3.72 15.97 0.79
N ILE A 580 4.53 16.99 0.58
CA ILE A 580 4.30 18.38 1.01
C ILE A 580 4.45 19.33 -0.17
N HIS A 581 3.62 20.38 -0.22
CA HIS A 581 3.81 21.51 -1.10
C HIS A 581 4.77 22.54 -0.48
N TYR A 582 5.87 22.88 -1.15
CA TYR A 582 6.92 23.75 -0.59
C TYR A 582 6.47 25.21 -0.39
N TYR A 583 5.58 25.69 -1.26
CA TYR A 583 5.11 27.07 -1.26
C TYR A 583 3.85 27.34 -0.43
N HIS A 584 3.23 26.28 0.13
CA HIS A 584 2.05 26.41 0.97
C HIS A 584 2.40 26.00 2.41
N ALA A 585 1.90 26.75 3.39
CA ALA A 585 2.13 26.44 4.79
C ALA A 585 1.39 25.14 5.15
N LEU A 586 2.01 24.27 5.94
CA LEU A 586 1.42 22.98 6.34
C LEU A 586 0.11 23.14 7.14
N ASP A 587 0.04 24.19 7.94
CA ASP A 587 -1.15 24.62 8.68
C ASP A 587 -1.04 26.11 9.04
N ASN A 588 -2.12 26.66 9.62
CA ASN A 588 -2.23 28.08 10.01
C ASN A 588 -1.25 28.51 11.12
N SER A 589 -0.61 27.57 11.82
CA SER A 589 0.36 27.85 12.88
C SER A 589 1.81 27.88 12.38
N MET A 590 2.06 27.28 11.21
CA MET A 590 3.40 27.17 10.64
C MET A 590 3.77 28.42 9.84
N ILE A 591 4.94 29.00 10.14
CA ILE A 591 5.48 30.12 9.37
C ILE A 591 6.20 29.58 8.13
N LEU A 592 5.70 29.92 6.94
CA LEU A 592 6.20 29.40 5.65
C LEU A 592 7.72 29.51 5.49
N LYS A 593 8.34 30.64 5.87
CA LYS A 593 9.80 30.81 5.76
C LYS A 593 10.60 29.85 6.66
N ILE A 594 10.08 29.54 7.85
CA ILE A 594 10.71 28.60 8.79
C ILE A 594 10.61 27.19 8.21
N GLN A 595 9.43 26.81 7.71
CA GLN A 595 9.20 25.55 7.01
C GLN A 595 10.17 25.38 5.83
N GLN A 596 10.27 26.38 4.95
CA GLN A 596 11.13 26.34 3.78
C GLN A 596 12.63 26.22 4.14
N SER A 597 13.06 26.90 5.20
CA SER A 597 14.42 26.79 5.71
C SER A 597 14.71 25.37 6.21
N GLU A 598 13.81 24.81 7.02
CA GLU A 598 13.96 23.46 7.57
C GLU A 598 13.92 22.39 6.46
N ILE A 599 13.01 22.52 5.49
CA ILE A 599 12.96 21.62 4.32
C ILE A 599 14.29 21.64 3.57
N ASN A 600 14.86 22.82 3.32
CA ASN A 600 16.14 22.93 2.62
C ASN A 600 17.27 22.25 3.40
N GLU A 601 17.31 22.39 4.72
CA GLU A 601 18.28 21.71 5.58
C GLU A 601 18.11 20.18 5.52
N MET A 602 16.88 19.69 5.66
CA MET A 602 16.56 18.26 5.58
C MET A 602 16.85 17.65 4.19
N ILE A 603 16.79 18.44 3.11
CA ILE A 603 17.25 18.02 1.78
C ILE A 603 18.78 17.88 1.78
N THR A 604 19.52 18.83 2.38
CA THR A 604 20.99 18.71 2.46
C THR A 604 21.46 17.56 3.34
N GLU A 605 20.63 17.11 4.28
CA GLU A 605 20.86 15.94 5.13
C GLU A 605 20.45 14.60 4.48
N ASP A 606 20.03 14.61 3.20
CA ASP A 606 19.49 13.45 2.47
C ASP A 606 18.27 12.80 3.17
N ILE A 607 17.54 13.55 4.00
CA ILE A 607 16.30 13.08 4.64
C ILE A 607 15.12 13.25 3.69
N LEU A 608 15.07 14.37 2.98
CA LEU A 608 14.02 14.71 2.03
C LEU A 608 14.57 14.79 0.61
N THR A 609 13.69 14.58 -0.36
CA THR A 609 13.94 14.83 -1.78
C THR A 609 12.80 15.65 -2.36
N PHE A 610 12.93 16.11 -3.60
CA PHE A 610 11.93 16.96 -4.25
C PHE A 610 11.71 16.59 -5.71
N GLU A 611 10.54 16.95 -6.23
CA GLU A 611 10.21 16.87 -7.66
C GLU A 611 9.56 18.19 -8.13
N ASN A 612 9.82 18.52 -9.39
CA ASN A 612 9.35 19.74 -10.05
C ASN A 612 8.29 19.37 -11.11
N THR A 613 7.16 18.84 -10.65
CA THR A 613 6.03 18.42 -11.48
C THR A 613 4.78 19.24 -11.18
N LEU A 614 3.88 19.41 -12.16
CA LEU A 614 2.61 20.15 -11.97
C LEU A 614 1.74 19.50 -10.88
N LEU A 615 1.66 18.17 -10.91
CA LEU A 615 0.90 17.35 -9.97
C LEU A 615 1.87 16.60 -9.06
N SER A 616 1.50 16.47 -7.78
CA SER A 616 2.22 15.60 -6.85
C SER A 616 2.03 14.14 -7.23
N LYS A 617 2.90 13.25 -6.73
CA LYS A 617 2.78 11.81 -6.97
C LYS A 617 1.41 11.24 -6.57
N PRO A 618 0.84 11.53 -5.37
CA PRO A 618 -0.51 11.06 -5.03
C PRO A 618 -1.60 11.53 -6.01
N GLU A 619 -1.48 12.74 -6.55
CA GLU A 619 -2.44 13.30 -7.51
C GLU A 619 -2.31 12.64 -8.88
N ALA A 620 -1.09 12.44 -9.36
CA ALA A 620 -0.83 11.73 -10.60
C ALA A 620 -1.29 10.26 -10.51
N ASP A 621 -1.00 9.59 -9.39
CA ASP A 621 -1.43 8.22 -9.09
C ASP A 621 -2.96 8.12 -9.06
N PHE A 622 -3.66 9.08 -8.42
CA PHE A 622 -5.11 9.15 -8.43
C PHE A 622 -5.68 9.38 -9.84
N PHE A 623 -5.10 10.28 -10.63
CA PHE A 623 -5.54 10.50 -12.01
C PHE A 623 -5.33 9.26 -12.86
N ASN A 624 -4.21 8.57 -12.71
CA ASN A 624 -3.97 7.29 -13.36
C ASN A 624 -4.99 6.24 -12.91
N TYR A 625 -5.30 6.14 -11.62
CA TYR A 625 -6.34 5.23 -11.11
C TYR A 625 -7.72 5.48 -11.74
N ILE A 626 -8.12 6.75 -11.94
CA ILE A 626 -9.40 7.10 -12.55
C ILE A 626 -9.36 6.88 -14.08
N LEU A 627 -8.33 7.38 -14.76
CA LEU A 627 -8.30 7.48 -16.22
C LEU A 627 -7.75 6.22 -16.91
N ASN A 628 -6.68 5.62 -16.37
CA ASN A 628 -5.83 4.66 -17.07
C ASN A 628 -5.81 3.29 -16.37
N ASN A 629 -5.80 2.19 -17.13
CA ASN A 629 -5.65 0.84 -16.56
C ASN A 629 -4.24 0.25 -16.70
N SER A 630 -3.24 1.10 -17.01
CA SER A 630 -1.86 0.66 -17.25
C SER A 630 -1.05 0.46 -15.97
N GLU A 631 -1.29 1.29 -14.95
CA GLU A 631 -0.49 1.31 -13.73
C GLU A 631 -1.08 0.47 -12.61
N TYR A 632 -2.41 0.45 -12.49
CA TYR A 632 -3.10 -0.26 -11.42
C TYR A 632 -4.09 -1.30 -11.95
N ASP A 633 -4.09 -2.48 -11.32
CA ASP A 633 -4.98 -3.59 -11.67
C ASP A 633 -6.44 -3.31 -11.29
N ASN A 634 -6.66 -2.55 -10.23
CA ASN A 634 -7.99 -2.13 -9.74
C ASN A 634 -8.41 -0.74 -10.26
N ALA A 635 -7.73 -0.18 -11.26
CA ALA A 635 -8.09 1.12 -11.84
C ALA A 635 -9.53 1.12 -12.39
N LEU A 636 -10.20 2.27 -12.30
CA LEU A 636 -11.46 2.48 -13.02
C LEU A 636 -11.23 2.50 -14.53
N GLY A 637 -10.11 3.10 -14.96
CA GLY A 637 -9.68 3.07 -16.36
C GLY A 637 -10.67 3.72 -17.33
N LEU A 638 -11.36 4.79 -16.89
CA LEU A 638 -12.49 5.39 -17.60
C LEU A 638 -12.11 5.83 -19.03
N ARG A 639 -10.92 6.39 -19.24
CA ARG A 639 -10.48 6.82 -20.58
C ARG A 639 -10.44 5.64 -21.54
N ASN A 640 -9.91 4.49 -21.10
CA ASN A 640 -9.82 3.29 -21.92
C ASN A 640 -11.20 2.69 -22.18
N GLU A 641 -12.11 2.78 -21.21
CA GLU A 641 -13.50 2.37 -21.39
C GLU A 641 -14.18 3.20 -22.48
N TYR A 642 -14.18 4.53 -22.40
CA TYR A 642 -14.90 5.39 -23.36
C TYR A 642 -14.23 5.54 -24.74
N LEU A 643 -12.92 5.29 -24.87
CA LEU A 643 -12.21 5.40 -26.16
C LEU A 643 -12.32 4.15 -27.04
N HIS A 644 -12.42 2.95 -26.47
CA HIS A 644 -12.33 1.68 -27.22
C HIS A 644 -13.65 1.12 -27.79
N GLY A 645 -14.70 1.94 -27.92
CA GLY A 645 -15.93 1.56 -28.61
C GLY A 645 -16.78 0.52 -27.88
N SER A 646 -16.59 0.40 -26.56
CA SER A 646 -17.50 -0.33 -25.68
C SER A 646 -18.90 0.30 -25.73
N VAL A 647 -19.92 -0.53 -25.54
CA VAL A 647 -21.29 -0.06 -25.33
C VAL A 647 -21.36 0.44 -23.89
N VAL A 648 -20.87 1.67 -23.65
CA VAL A 648 -20.93 2.28 -22.32
C VAL A 648 -22.30 2.91 -22.15
N ASP A 649 -23.05 2.41 -21.17
CA ASP A 649 -24.29 3.03 -20.72
C ASP A 649 -23.99 4.42 -20.13
N ASP A 650 -24.98 5.32 -20.16
CA ASP A 650 -24.80 6.65 -19.57
C ASP A 650 -24.56 6.53 -18.06
N ASN A 651 -23.35 6.87 -17.62
CA ASN A 651 -22.96 6.88 -16.22
C ASN A 651 -22.59 8.30 -15.79
N TYR A 652 -23.46 8.92 -14.99
CA TYR A 652 -23.26 10.29 -14.52
C TYR A 652 -22.05 10.44 -13.60
N ARG A 653 -21.68 9.38 -12.87
CA ARG A 653 -20.52 9.41 -11.98
C ARG A 653 -19.21 9.57 -12.76
N ASP A 654 -19.10 8.92 -13.91
CA ASP A 654 -17.90 8.95 -14.75
C ASP A 654 -17.73 10.33 -15.39
N TYR A 655 -18.84 10.95 -15.81
CA TYR A 655 -18.89 12.34 -16.24
C TYR A 655 -18.40 13.30 -15.15
N LEU A 656 -18.90 13.16 -13.91
CA LEU A 656 -18.49 14.01 -12.80
C LEU A 656 -16.99 13.85 -12.46
N TYR A 657 -16.46 12.61 -12.42
CA TYR A 657 -15.02 12.40 -12.22
C TYR A 657 -14.19 13.08 -13.32
N SER A 658 -14.64 12.98 -14.56
CA SER A 658 -13.98 13.62 -15.71
C SER A 658 -13.94 15.13 -15.55
N LEU A 659 -15.05 15.76 -15.13
CA LEU A 659 -15.10 17.19 -14.84
C LEU A 659 -14.21 17.59 -13.67
N ILE A 660 -14.24 16.84 -12.57
CA ILE A 660 -13.40 17.08 -11.39
C ILE A 660 -11.92 17.10 -11.78
N ILE A 661 -11.47 16.17 -12.62
CA ILE A 661 -10.09 16.14 -13.13
C ILE A 661 -9.73 17.43 -13.87
N LEU A 662 -10.60 17.92 -14.75
CA LEU A 662 -10.36 19.18 -15.46
C LEU A 662 -10.34 20.38 -14.51
N VAL A 663 -11.21 20.41 -13.50
CA VAL A 663 -11.22 21.46 -12.46
C VAL A 663 -9.92 21.43 -11.65
N VAL A 664 -9.41 20.25 -11.29
CA VAL A 664 -8.12 20.13 -10.60
C VAL A 664 -6.98 20.66 -11.47
N TYR A 665 -6.97 20.41 -12.79
CA TYR A 665 -5.99 21.04 -13.69
C TYR A 665 -6.09 22.56 -13.67
N VAL A 666 -7.30 23.13 -13.78
CA VAL A 666 -7.51 24.58 -13.71
C VAL A 666 -6.94 25.15 -12.42
N ILE A 667 -7.25 24.55 -11.27
CA ILE A 667 -6.77 25.02 -9.96
C ILE A 667 -5.24 24.91 -9.87
N LYS A 668 -4.65 23.80 -10.30
CA LYS A 668 -3.20 23.58 -10.22
C LYS A 668 -2.41 24.49 -11.15
N ILE A 669 -2.91 24.71 -12.37
CA ILE A 669 -2.32 25.65 -13.34
C ILE A 669 -2.43 27.07 -12.79
N ASN A 670 -3.58 27.46 -12.25
CA ASN A 670 -3.78 28.78 -11.66
C ASN A 670 -2.84 29.05 -10.48
N ASP A 671 -2.76 28.11 -9.53
CA ASP A 671 -1.84 28.18 -8.39
C ASP A 671 -0.39 28.35 -8.85
N GLU A 672 -0.02 27.61 -9.89
CA GLU A 672 1.34 27.62 -10.41
C GLU A 672 1.71 28.93 -11.13
N LEU A 673 0.83 29.45 -11.97
CA LEU A 673 1.03 30.74 -12.63
C LEU A 673 1.09 31.87 -11.61
N THR A 674 0.20 31.85 -10.61
CA THR A 674 0.16 32.85 -9.53
C THR A 674 1.47 32.85 -8.73
N LEU A 675 1.91 31.69 -8.24
CA LEU A 675 3.16 31.58 -7.48
C LEU A 675 4.39 31.96 -8.30
N ASN A 676 4.42 31.59 -9.59
CA ASN A 676 5.52 31.94 -10.47
C ASN A 676 5.62 33.47 -10.67
N GLU A 677 4.50 34.18 -10.84
CA GLU A 677 4.50 35.65 -10.89
C GLU A 677 5.03 36.25 -9.59
N GLU A 678 4.58 35.77 -8.42
CA GLU A 678 5.03 36.29 -7.12
C GLU A 678 6.54 36.10 -6.89
N ILE A 679 7.09 34.98 -7.35
CA ILE A 679 8.54 34.69 -7.28
C ILE A 679 9.32 35.60 -8.22
N GLN A 680 8.81 35.84 -9.43
CA GLN A 680 9.44 36.77 -10.37
C GLN A 680 9.41 38.20 -9.84
N GLU A 681 8.27 38.67 -9.31
CA GLU A 681 8.11 39.99 -8.71
C GLU A 681 9.06 40.20 -7.50
N THR A 682 9.23 39.20 -6.65
CA THR A 682 10.16 39.29 -5.50
C THR A 682 11.64 39.29 -5.92
N ASN A 683 12.00 38.60 -6.99
CA ASN A 683 13.34 38.67 -7.56
C ASN A 683 13.61 40.03 -8.24
N ASP A 684 12.59 40.61 -8.88
CA ASP A 684 12.67 41.90 -9.57
C ASP A 684 12.61 43.11 -8.62
N GLU A 685 11.94 43.03 -7.46
CA GLU A 685 11.95 44.07 -6.41
C GLU A 685 13.36 44.36 -5.87
N HIS A 686 14.29 43.41 -5.96
CA HIS A 686 15.71 43.62 -5.68
C HIS A 686 16.44 44.40 -6.80
N THR A 687 15.74 44.73 -7.90
CA THR A 687 16.18 45.51 -9.06
C THR A 687 15.14 46.56 -9.48
N VAL A 688 15.05 47.65 -8.72
CA VAL A 688 14.46 48.96 -9.06
C VAL A 688 12.91 49.05 -9.24
N ASN A 689 12.37 49.92 -8.40
CA ASN A 689 10.99 50.31 -8.11
C ASN A 689 10.22 51.06 -9.25
N LYS A 690 8.94 50.73 -9.46
CA LYS A 690 7.74 51.62 -9.50
C LYS A 690 6.66 51.15 -10.51
N ASP A 691 5.72 50.30 -10.06
CA ASP A 691 4.30 50.44 -10.43
C ASP A 691 3.35 49.81 -9.38
N TYR A 692 3.75 49.95 -8.11
CA TYR A 692 3.03 49.49 -6.95
C TYR A 692 1.84 50.40 -6.63
N ARG A 693 0.64 50.03 -7.09
CA ARG A 693 -0.65 50.29 -6.39
C ARG A 693 -1.94 49.74 -7.00
N LYS A 694 -1.92 48.94 -8.08
CA LYS A 694 -3.18 48.39 -8.65
C LYS A 694 -3.47 46.90 -8.37
N LYS A 695 -2.48 46.05 -8.07
CA LYS A 695 -2.69 44.61 -7.85
C LYS A 695 -3.07 44.19 -6.41
N LYS A 696 -3.12 45.13 -5.45
CA LYS A 696 -3.46 44.84 -4.03
C LYS A 696 -4.96 44.61 -3.75
N LYS A 697 -5.80 44.42 -4.78
CA LYS A 697 -7.24 44.15 -4.60
C LYS A 697 -7.58 42.66 -4.47
N PHE A 698 -6.72 41.74 -4.93
CA PHE A 698 -6.98 40.30 -4.84
C PHE A 698 -6.63 39.73 -3.45
N LYS A 699 -5.52 40.22 -2.87
CA LYS A 699 -5.07 39.83 -1.52
C LYS A 699 -6.06 40.24 -0.42
N GLU A 700 -6.66 41.43 -0.55
CA GLU A 700 -7.72 41.89 0.37
C GLU A 700 -9.07 41.17 0.15
N PHE A 701 -9.25 40.39 -0.93
CA PHE A 701 -10.45 39.59 -1.17
C PHE A 701 -10.28 38.13 -0.69
N GLN A 702 -9.08 37.55 -0.86
CA GLN A 702 -8.75 36.23 -0.31
C GLN A 702 -8.65 36.24 1.23
N GLU A 703 -8.07 37.27 1.84
CA GLU A 703 -7.98 37.37 3.31
C GLU A 703 -9.34 37.73 3.96
N LYS A 704 -10.21 38.51 3.30
CA LYS A 704 -11.52 38.90 3.86
C LYS A 704 -12.61 37.84 3.77
N ASN A 705 -12.50 36.86 2.88
CA ASN A 705 -13.50 35.80 2.75
C ASN A 705 -13.23 34.62 3.70
N VAL A 706 -11.96 34.34 4.04
CA VAL A 706 -11.61 33.35 5.08
C VAL A 706 -12.10 33.79 6.46
N GLU A 707 -12.13 35.08 6.77
CA GLU A 707 -12.70 35.60 8.03
C GLU A 707 -14.24 35.63 8.07
N LYS A 708 -14.92 35.44 6.94
CA LYS A 708 -16.40 35.46 6.87
C LYS A 708 -17.05 34.09 6.65
N SER A 709 -16.28 33.06 6.32
CA SER A 709 -16.77 31.71 6.07
C SER A 709 -16.34 30.67 7.13
N LEU A 710 -16.06 31.12 8.37
CA LEU A 710 -15.93 30.27 9.55
C LEU A 710 -17.13 30.45 10.49
#